data_AF-A0A1F3V6D1-F1
#
_entry.id   AF-A0A1F3V6D1-F1
#
_cell.length_a   1.000
_cell.length_b   1.000
_cell.length_c   1.000
_cell.angle_alpha   90.00
_cell.angle_beta   90.00
_cell.angle_gamma   90.00
#
_symmetry.space_group_name_H-M   'P 1'
#
loop_
_entity.id
_entity.type
_entity.pdbx_description
1 polymer ?
#
loop_
_entity_poly.entity_id
_entity_poly.type
_entity_poly.pdbx_seq_one_letter_code
_entity_poly.pdbx_strand_id
1 'polypeptide(L)'
;MAGFGKSGSFFVPRLKSNLSKRGFFYLSIKKEKYLSAKFFMRAHNSKVMKFKGEPMKRYFLTFVTLFSLIYNQVGWAVNFQQAVRPLAEMVLTYNSMRTDPLSFTKSMDSRDSRVYRDILKKGNVSQLPEITRIQEGVYQLIVGEDRVIFDEKNWNNRIIIVNAFAIALSKIKNLNQLMETLGKVLSGKEKTTSIFEQIRDFFFTPVMAGITSSTPSSTSWLTPGKAIIGAGLLAALGIGFLVYKNKDNDKKSSSTSNAKSTLGSTSIGGGVAGKTLSVSEVGASQDHGFFAIEEFNGALFAGSFGYAKRQMIYKVEPFGPVSPGFTVRESVCALKSFNGSLIANTESDGLIYKSTDGSNWQKVHDGGGPVGCALAVHKDYIYAASANPNESNKPSYIYRSKDGSSWEKVYDGGKKVEYIRELVSYGDNVYAFYVTDQNNTFMLKSADGQKWDKSSTPARMFRGRVHKGLLYLTSAGAHSGGASGIWKYDGSSFTQVHAVPGKSHVSNIIGAGNDLIAITTKQWKGHGGGASILVSCGGDSNWTEKKVFNETESWGLAVKDGSVYVGTKEDGGGGKLYKFQGICSGASVTETASSSGTADPDAKACNQVEGFVWKMNKQGNLAVVMNKADQGCKAIVNGRNPDECKKLDNGDNRPFCRHYQSPGSFQSPATVEVNCNGSVKYKVNIPATGQRCAFYPGGWGD
;
A
#
# COMPACT_ATOMS: atom_id res chain seq x y z
N MET A 1 -37.62 -49.78 46.16
CA MET A 1 -38.80 -49.86 45.27
C MET A 1 -38.40 -49.22 43.95
N ALA A 2 -37.82 -49.98 43.00
CA ALA A 2 -38.47 -50.75 41.92
C ALA A 2 -39.11 -49.82 40.85
N GLY A 3 -38.80 -49.86 39.54
CA GLY A 3 -37.88 -50.72 38.79
C GLY A 3 -37.82 -50.38 37.27
N PHE A 4 -36.85 -51.04 36.60
CA PHE A 4 -36.73 -51.52 35.19
C PHE A 4 -37.20 -50.65 34.00
N GLY A 5 -36.53 -50.56 32.84
CA GLY A 5 -35.31 -51.19 32.30
C GLY A 5 -35.34 -51.19 30.75
N LYS A 6 -34.19 -51.13 30.06
CA LYS A 6 -33.77 -52.00 28.92
C LYS A 6 -32.50 -51.50 28.22
N SER A 7 -31.70 -52.50 27.86
CA SER A 7 -30.34 -52.50 27.30
C SER A 7 -30.30 -52.57 25.77
N GLY A 8 -29.21 -52.09 25.18
CA GLY A 8 -28.80 -52.40 23.80
C GLY A 8 -27.30 -52.19 23.60
N SER A 9 -26.56 -53.28 23.37
CA SER A 9 -25.10 -53.35 23.21
C SER A 9 -24.76 -53.55 21.73
N PHE A 10 -23.70 -52.91 21.20
CA PHE A 10 -23.12 -53.24 19.89
C PHE A 10 -21.60 -53.36 19.89
N PHE A 11 -21.16 -54.57 19.55
CA PHE A 11 -19.95 -55.08 18.89
C PHE A 11 -18.70 -54.19 18.67
N VAL A 12 -17.56 -54.72 19.12
CA VAL A 12 -16.19 -54.42 18.64
C VAL A 12 -15.56 -55.74 18.16
N PRO A 13 -14.90 -55.82 16.98
CA PRO A 13 -14.26 -57.05 16.53
C PRO A 13 -12.86 -57.22 17.14
N ARG A 14 -12.59 -58.44 17.63
CA ARG A 14 -11.25 -58.99 17.92
C ARG A 14 -10.60 -59.51 16.63
N LEU A 15 -9.33 -59.20 16.42
CA LEU A 15 -8.39 -60.02 15.65
C LEU A 15 -7.20 -60.38 16.54
N LYS A 16 -6.85 -61.67 16.54
CA LYS A 16 -5.86 -62.34 17.41
C LYS A 16 -4.44 -62.31 16.81
N SER A 17 -3.46 -62.31 17.72
CA SER A 17 -2.15 -63.02 17.67
C SER A 17 -1.07 -62.41 16.75
N ASN A 18 0.22 -62.33 17.06
CA ASN A 18 1.10 -63.15 17.91
C ASN A 18 2.33 -62.36 18.45
N LEU A 19 2.74 -62.73 19.68
CA LEU A 19 4.08 -62.85 20.27
C LEU A 19 5.33 -62.26 19.56
N SER A 20 6.11 -61.41 20.26
CA SER A 20 7.34 -61.80 21.00
C SER A 20 7.96 -60.56 21.68
N LYS A 21 8.04 -60.54 23.01
CA LYS A 21 9.20 -60.80 23.89
C LYS A 21 10.15 -59.61 24.15
N ARG A 22 10.35 -59.38 25.47
CA ARG A 22 11.38 -58.59 26.18
C ARG A 22 11.11 -57.07 26.22
N GLY A 23 11.14 -56.37 27.36
CA GLY A 23 11.48 -56.69 28.74
C GLY A 23 11.62 -55.34 29.46
N PHE A 24 11.00 -55.22 30.63
CA PHE A 24 11.08 -54.05 31.51
C PHE A 24 12.53 -53.80 31.98
N PHE A 25 12.93 -52.54 32.15
CA PHE A 25 13.59 -52.06 33.36
C PHE A 25 13.41 -50.55 33.53
N TYR A 26 12.90 -50.17 34.70
CA TYR A 26 12.98 -48.83 35.29
C TYR A 26 14.37 -48.68 35.90
N LEU A 27 15.05 -47.53 35.71
CA LEU A 27 16.05 -47.07 36.68
C LEU A 27 16.22 -45.53 36.61
N SER A 28 15.94 -44.90 37.75
CA SER A 28 16.39 -43.56 38.15
C SER A 28 17.84 -43.65 38.63
N ILE A 29 18.69 -42.65 38.36
CA ILE A 29 19.68 -42.04 39.28
C ILE A 29 20.54 -40.95 38.57
N LYS A 30 20.83 -39.93 39.40
CA LYS A 30 21.70 -38.73 39.39
C LYS A 30 22.91 -38.55 38.45
N LYS A 31 23.18 -37.25 38.17
CA LYS A 31 24.45 -36.49 38.02
C LYS A 31 25.79 -37.27 37.95
N GLU A 32 26.58 -37.04 36.89
CA GLU A 32 27.86 -36.26 36.86
C GLU A 32 28.62 -36.32 35.51
N LYS A 33 29.19 -35.16 35.12
CA LYS A 33 30.45 -34.80 34.42
C LYS A 33 31.15 -35.64 33.31
N TYR A 34 31.81 -34.85 32.41
CA TYR A 34 32.85 -35.13 31.38
C TYR A 34 32.35 -35.82 30.09
N LEU A 35 32.74 -35.49 28.85
CA LEU A 35 33.99 -34.97 28.30
C LEU A 35 33.76 -34.04 27.08
N SER A 36 34.64 -33.05 26.94
CA SER A 36 34.84 -32.26 25.72
C SER A 36 35.56 -33.09 24.64
N ALA A 37 34.98 -33.20 23.44
CA ALA A 37 35.71 -33.60 22.24
C ALA A 37 35.96 -32.36 21.37
N LYS A 38 37.19 -31.84 21.42
CA LYS A 38 37.71 -30.85 20.47
C LYS A 38 37.99 -31.57 19.14
N PHE A 39 37.22 -31.28 18.10
CA PHE A 39 37.63 -31.58 16.73
C PHE A 39 38.46 -30.42 16.18
N PHE A 40 39.76 -30.65 16.02
CA PHE A 40 40.68 -29.79 15.31
C PHE A 40 40.54 -30.04 13.80
N MET A 41 40.07 -29.04 13.04
CA MET A 41 40.33 -29.01 11.59
C MET A 41 41.52 -28.08 11.32
N ARG A 42 42.64 -28.70 10.90
CA ARG A 42 43.78 -28.02 10.29
C ARG A 42 43.35 -27.43 8.95
N ALA A 43 43.33 -26.11 8.83
CA ALA A 43 43.29 -25.42 7.55
C ALA A 43 44.70 -25.41 6.93
N HIS A 44 44.86 -26.06 5.77
CA HIS A 44 46.07 -25.97 4.97
C HIS A 44 45.95 -24.83 3.94
N ASN A 45 46.90 -23.90 3.99
CA ASN A 45 47.41 -22.99 2.95
C ASN A 45 46.51 -22.64 1.75
N SER A 46 45.76 -21.54 1.85
CA SER A 46 45.40 -20.72 0.69
C SER A 46 46.39 -19.55 0.57
N LYS A 47 47.13 -19.47 -0.54
CA LYS A 47 48.03 -18.35 -0.87
C LYS A 47 47.29 -17.02 -0.74
N VAL A 48 47.80 -16.12 0.09
CA VAL A 48 47.31 -14.73 0.21
C VAL A 48 47.80 -13.94 -1.00
N MET A 49 46.88 -13.62 -1.92
CA MET A 49 47.14 -12.72 -3.06
C MET A 49 46.94 -11.25 -2.67
N LYS A 50 47.68 -10.33 -3.31
CA LYS A 50 47.59 -8.87 -3.14
C LYS A 50 47.06 -8.22 -4.43
N PHE A 51 46.08 -7.32 -4.31
CA PHE A 51 45.58 -6.47 -5.40
C PHE A 51 45.68 -4.98 -4.98
N LYS A 52 45.89 -4.05 -5.93
CA LYS A 52 46.11 -2.62 -5.67
C LYS A 52 45.15 -1.76 -6.53
N GLY A 53 44.33 -0.85 -5.95
CA GLY A 53 43.65 0.24 -6.69
C GLY A 53 42.31 0.79 -6.11
N GLU A 54 42.13 2.12 -6.12
CA GLU A 54 40.90 2.90 -5.84
C GLU A 54 39.69 2.63 -6.79
N PRO A 55 39.88 2.40 -8.10
CA PRO A 55 38.76 2.20 -9.06
C PRO A 55 37.83 1.03 -8.72
N MET A 56 38.37 0.01 -8.05
CA MET A 56 37.66 -1.22 -7.71
C MET A 56 36.57 -1.01 -6.65
N LYS A 57 36.78 -0.07 -5.71
CA LYS A 57 35.79 0.28 -4.67
C LYS A 57 34.56 0.97 -5.24
N ARG A 58 34.77 1.81 -6.26
CA ARG A 58 33.72 2.60 -6.92
C ARG A 58 32.78 1.69 -7.70
N TYR A 59 33.34 0.82 -8.54
CA TYR A 59 32.60 -0.19 -9.30
C TYR A 59 31.69 -1.06 -8.42
N PHE A 60 32.19 -1.48 -7.25
CA PHE A 60 31.48 -2.33 -6.31
C PHE A 60 30.23 -1.65 -5.70
N LEU A 61 30.34 -0.39 -5.30
CA LEU A 61 29.25 0.33 -4.63
C LEU A 61 28.11 0.71 -5.61
N THR A 62 28.45 0.91 -6.89
CA THR A 62 27.49 1.07 -7.99
C THR A 62 26.68 -0.20 -8.17
N PHE A 63 27.38 -1.35 -8.16
CA PHE A 63 26.80 -2.66 -8.38
C PHE A 63 25.85 -3.08 -7.26
N VAL A 64 26.26 -2.95 -5.98
CA VAL A 64 25.43 -3.26 -4.82
C VAL A 64 24.15 -2.42 -4.80
N THR A 65 24.28 -1.13 -5.11
CA THR A 65 23.13 -0.23 -5.16
C THR A 65 22.19 -0.64 -6.29
N LEU A 66 22.67 -0.75 -7.52
CA LEU A 66 21.88 -1.20 -8.67
C LEU A 66 21.13 -2.52 -8.39
N PHE A 67 21.82 -3.50 -7.80
CA PHE A 67 21.22 -4.80 -7.52
C PHE A 67 20.15 -4.74 -6.43
N SER A 68 20.33 -3.91 -5.40
CA SER A 68 19.32 -3.70 -4.34
C SER A 68 18.04 -3.06 -4.89
N LEU A 69 18.19 -2.12 -5.84
CA LEU A 69 17.06 -1.45 -6.49
C LEU A 69 16.35 -2.40 -7.47
N ILE A 70 17.10 -3.23 -8.21
CA ILE A 70 16.55 -4.29 -9.09
C ILE A 70 15.88 -5.39 -8.26
N TYR A 71 16.41 -5.77 -7.10
CA TYR A 71 15.79 -6.73 -6.19
C TYR A 71 14.44 -6.23 -5.67
N ASN A 72 14.35 -4.96 -5.26
CA ASN A 72 13.07 -4.35 -4.87
C ASN A 72 12.05 -4.30 -6.02
N GLN A 73 12.50 -4.32 -7.28
CA GLN A 73 11.63 -4.42 -8.45
C GLN A 73 11.14 -5.84 -8.75
N VAL A 74 11.97 -6.86 -8.52
CA VAL A 74 11.71 -8.23 -8.99
C VAL A 74 11.28 -9.18 -7.88
N GLY A 75 11.76 -9.00 -6.64
CA GLY A 75 11.66 -9.97 -5.55
C GLY A 75 10.28 -10.14 -4.90
N TRP A 76 9.39 -9.15 -5.05
CA TRP A 76 8.04 -9.20 -4.43
C TRP A 76 6.96 -9.72 -5.39
N ALA A 77 7.27 -9.79 -6.68
CA ALA A 77 6.36 -10.18 -7.73
C ALA A 77 6.58 -11.66 -8.05
N VAL A 78 5.93 -12.56 -7.28
CA VAL A 78 5.91 -14.01 -7.60
C VAL A 78 5.27 -14.26 -8.99
N ASN A 79 4.57 -13.25 -9.52
CA ASN A 79 4.20 -13.09 -10.91
C ASN A 79 4.87 -11.84 -11.47
N PHE A 80 5.65 -11.94 -12.56
CA PHE A 80 6.25 -10.81 -13.30
C PHE A 80 5.23 -9.78 -13.85
N GLN A 81 3.95 -9.87 -13.48
CA GLN A 81 2.85 -8.96 -13.83
C GLN A 81 2.37 -8.05 -12.68
N GLN A 82 2.91 -8.15 -11.45
CA GLN A 82 2.54 -7.20 -10.39
C GLN A 82 3.10 -5.79 -10.68
N ALA A 83 2.35 -4.78 -10.22
CA ALA A 83 2.65 -3.37 -10.42
C ALA A 83 4.04 -3.00 -9.88
N VAL A 84 4.79 -2.27 -10.70
CA VAL A 84 6.10 -1.69 -10.36
C VAL A 84 5.92 -0.73 -9.18
N ARG A 85 6.66 -0.91 -8.08
CA ARG A 85 6.70 0.11 -7.02
C ARG A 85 7.13 1.45 -7.60
N PRO A 86 6.45 2.57 -7.27
CA PRO A 86 6.84 3.90 -7.74
C PRO A 86 8.32 4.17 -7.46
N LEU A 87 9.02 4.73 -8.45
CA LEU A 87 10.44 5.02 -8.34
C LEU A 87 10.74 5.92 -7.13
N ALA A 88 9.88 6.91 -6.87
CA ALA A 88 10.00 7.82 -5.74
C ALA A 88 9.99 7.08 -4.38
N GLU A 89 9.05 6.16 -4.17
CA GLU A 89 8.95 5.37 -2.93
C GLU A 89 10.20 4.49 -2.74
N MET A 90 10.67 3.89 -3.82
CA MET A 90 11.86 3.04 -3.82
C MET A 90 13.11 3.85 -3.47
N VAL A 91 13.28 5.04 -4.06
CA VAL A 91 14.37 5.97 -3.74
C VAL A 91 14.29 6.46 -2.29
N LEU A 92 13.09 6.82 -1.81
CA LEU A 92 12.88 7.22 -0.41
C LEU A 92 13.26 6.10 0.55
N THR A 93 12.85 4.87 0.27
CA THR A 93 13.19 3.68 1.06
C THR A 93 14.70 3.49 1.08
N TYR A 94 15.36 3.48 -0.09
CA TYR A 94 16.81 3.36 -0.18
C TYR A 94 17.55 4.45 0.59
N ASN A 95 17.17 5.72 0.40
CA ASN A 95 17.81 6.84 1.08
C ASN A 95 17.55 6.84 2.60
N SER A 96 16.46 6.25 3.07
CA SER A 96 16.28 6.03 4.52
C SER A 96 17.25 4.97 5.06
N MET A 97 17.47 3.88 4.31
CA MET A 97 18.36 2.78 4.69
C MET A 97 19.84 3.16 4.61
N ARG A 98 20.23 4.08 3.71
CA ARG A 98 21.64 4.37 3.43
C ARG A 98 22.43 4.85 4.64
N THR A 99 21.77 5.46 5.62
CA THR A 99 22.41 6.06 6.82
C THR A 99 22.63 5.07 7.95
N ASP A 100 21.83 4.00 8.01
CA ASP A 100 22.04 2.85 8.89
C ASP A 100 21.71 1.56 8.14
N PRO A 101 22.63 1.07 7.29
CA PRO A 101 22.40 -0.16 6.54
C PRO A 101 22.13 -1.37 7.45
N LEU A 102 22.69 -1.40 8.67
CA LEU A 102 22.47 -2.50 9.62
C LEU A 102 21.01 -2.61 10.07
N SER A 103 20.25 -1.50 10.09
CA SER A 103 18.82 -1.52 10.43
C SER A 103 18.01 -2.45 9.51
N PHE A 104 18.43 -2.60 8.24
CA PHE A 104 17.75 -3.42 7.24
C PHE A 104 17.87 -4.92 7.53
N THR A 105 18.86 -5.34 8.32
CA THR A 105 19.04 -6.74 8.73
C THR A 105 17.88 -7.29 9.56
N LYS A 106 17.05 -6.39 10.12
CA LYS A 106 15.86 -6.73 10.92
C LYS A 106 14.68 -7.19 10.05
N SER A 107 14.65 -6.84 8.76
CA SER A 107 13.62 -7.28 7.81
C SER A 107 14.03 -8.49 6.98
N MET A 108 15.27 -8.96 7.13
CA MET A 108 15.79 -10.16 6.46
C MET A 108 15.59 -11.39 7.33
N ASP A 109 15.52 -12.57 6.72
CA ASP A 109 15.62 -13.81 7.48
C ASP A 109 17.01 -13.97 8.12
N SER A 110 17.13 -14.90 9.06
CA SER A 110 18.36 -15.09 9.84
C SER A 110 19.61 -15.43 9.02
N ARG A 111 19.45 -16.06 7.85
CA ARG A 111 20.55 -16.44 6.96
C ARG A 111 21.00 -15.21 6.18
N ASP A 112 20.08 -14.54 5.50
CA ASP A 112 20.36 -13.36 4.70
C ASP A 112 20.87 -12.19 5.56
N SER A 113 20.27 -12.02 6.74
CA SER A 113 20.70 -11.07 7.77
C SER A 113 22.14 -11.32 8.24
N ARG A 114 22.54 -12.59 8.38
CA ARG A 114 23.92 -12.95 8.76
C ARG A 114 24.87 -12.57 7.64
N VAL A 115 24.57 -12.96 6.40
CA VAL A 115 25.49 -12.67 5.29
C VAL A 115 25.57 -11.16 5.07
N TYR A 116 24.46 -10.45 5.05
CA TYR A 116 24.44 -8.99 4.90
C TYR A 116 25.19 -8.25 6.04
N ARG A 117 25.03 -8.66 7.31
CA ARG A 117 25.85 -8.13 8.42
C ARG A 117 27.32 -8.39 8.23
N ASP A 118 27.68 -9.60 7.82
CA ASP A 118 29.06 -9.96 7.54
C ASP A 118 29.63 -9.06 6.44
N ILE A 119 28.82 -8.58 5.50
CA ILE A 119 29.27 -7.68 4.43
C ILE A 119 29.44 -6.26 4.88
N LEU A 120 28.46 -5.70 5.58
CA LEU A 120 28.61 -4.35 6.12
C LEU A 120 29.83 -4.29 7.03
N LYS A 121 30.02 -5.33 7.86
CA LYS A 121 31.17 -5.48 8.74
C LYS A 121 32.48 -5.67 7.97
N LYS A 122 32.52 -6.53 6.94
CA LYS A 122 33.74 -6.81 6.16
C LYS A 122 34.13 -5.67 5.23
N GLY A 123 33.17 -4.99 4.60
CA GLY A 123 33.40 -3.86 3.70
C GLY A 123 33.61 -2.52 4.41
N ASN A 124 33.50 -2.47 5.75
CA ASN A 124 33.47 -1.25 6.55
C ASN A 124 32.49 -0.20 5.97
N VAL A 125 31.33 -0.67 5.54
CA VAL A 125 30.28 0.16 4.94
C VAL A 125 29.41 0.70 6.07
N SER A 126 29.71 1.92 6.51
CA SER A 126 28.87 2.64 7.47
C SER A 126 27.72 3.38 6.79
N GLN A 127 27.86 3.69 5.49
CA GLN A 127 26.87 4.44 4.72
C GLN A 127 26.89 4.04 3.24
N LEU A 128 25.72 4.02 2.60
CA LEU A 128 25.59 3.85 1.15
C LEU A 128 25.51 5.24 0.45
N PRO A 129 25.83 5.35 -0.85
CA PRO A 129 25.68 6.60 -1.58
C PRO A 129 24.24 7.07 -1.57
N GLU A 130 24.02 8.36 -1.82
CA GLU A 130 22.68 8.90 -1.93
C GLU A 130 22.16 8.82 -3.37
N ILE A 131 20.88 8.48 -3.51
CA ILE A 131 20.16 8.70 -4.76
C ILE A 131 19.55 10.09 -4.70
N THR A 132 20.10 11.01 -5.48
CA THR A 132 19.68 12.41 -5.53
C THR A 132 18.60 12.61 -6.60
N ARG A 133 17.61 13.45 -6.32
CA ARG A 133 16.63 13.84 -7.34
C ARG A 133 17.21 14.98 -8.17
N ILE A 134 17.22 14.82 -9.49
CA ILE A 134 17.76 15.83 -10.41
C ILE A 134 16.67 16.57 -11.19
N GLN A 135 15.49 15.95 -11.35
CA GLN A 135 14.28 16.58 -11.88
C GLN A 135 13.05 15.77 -11.43
N GLU A 136 11.84 16.27 -11.68
CA GLU A 136 10.58 15.54 -11.41
C GLU A 136 10.61 14.15 -12.07
N GLY A 137 10.31 13.10 -11.31
CA GLY A 137 10.39 11.71 -11.78
C GLY A 137 11.78 11.17 -12.13
N VAL A 138 12.89 11.92 -11.96
CA VAL A 138 14.24 11.44 -12.32
C VAL A 138 15.26 11.64 -11.21
N TYR A 139 15.98 10.56 -10.96
CA TYR A 139 16.91 10.38 -9.87
C TYR A 139 18.26 9.92 -10.39
N GLN A 140 19.31 10.26 -9.66
CA GLN A 140 20.68 9.98 -10.01
C GLN A 140 21.42 9.42 -8.80
N LEU A 141 22.12 8.32 -9.05
CA LEU A 141 23.14 7.79 -8.17
C LEU A 141 24.50 8.05 -8.82
N ILE A 142 25.41 8.67 -8.07
CA ILE A 142 26.81 8.81 -8.47
C ILE A 142 27.64 7.91 -7.58
N VAL A 143 28.46 7.06 -8.19
CA VAL A 143 29.41 6.25 -7.47
C VAL A 143 30.76 6.31 -8.18
N GLY A 144 31.69 7.07 -7.60
CA GLY A 144 32.94 7.37 -8.29
C GLY A 144 32.69 8.14 -9.58
N GLU A 145 33.10 7.57 -10.70
CA GLU A 145 32.89 8.14 -12.05
C GLU A 145 31.62 7.60 -12.72
N ASP A 146 31.03 6.54 -12.16
CA ASP A 146 29.83 5.94 -12.72
C ASP A 146 28.59 6.73 -12.31
N ARG A 147 27.77 7.04 -13.31
CA ARG A 147 26.47 7.70 -13.15
C ARG A 147 25.36 6.73 -13.51
N VAL A 148 24.47 6.49 -12.57
CA VAL A 148 23.22 5.78 -12.82
C VAL A 148 22.06 6.75 -12.76
N ILE A 149 21.22 6.75 -13.80
CA ILE A 149 19.99 7.52 -13.85
C ILE A 149 18.80 6.57 -13.79
N PHE A 150 17.93 6.85 -12.83
CA PHE A 150 16.60 6.24 -12.71
C PHE A 150 15.59 7.30 -13.12
N ASP A 151 14.92 7.09 -14.24
CA ASP A 151 13.82 7.93 -14.70
C ASP A 151 12.54 7.11 -14.58
N GLU A 152 11.45 7.70 -14.09
CA GLU A 152 10.20 7.00 -13.80
C GLU A 152 9.57 6.34 -15.03
N LYS A 153 9.66 7.00 -16.20
CA LYS A 153 9.20 6.41 -17.47
C LYS A 153 10.03 5.18 -17.83
N ASN A 154 11.36 5.26 -17.74
CA ASN A 154 12.25 4.14 -18.02
C ASN A 154 12.11 3.03 -16.99
N TRP A 155 11.97 3.38 -15.71
CA TRP A 155 11.79 2.47 -14.60
C TRP A 155 10.53 1.62 -14.75
N ASN A 156 9.41 2.24 -15.12
CA ASN A 156 8.16 1.54 -15.42
C ASN A 156 8.29 0.57 -16.62
N ASN A 157 9.23 0.87 -17.53
CA ASN A 157 9.59 0.00 -18.65
C ASN A 157 10.74 -0.96 -18.33
N ARG A 158 11.18 -1.04 -17.06
CA ARG A 158 12.31 -1.86 -16.60
C ARG A 158 13.62 -1.53 -17.30
N ILE A 159 13.86 -0.25 -17.55
CA ILE A 159 15.08 0.29 -18.14
C ILE A 159 15.81 1.13 -17.09
N ILE A 160 17.10 0.91 -16.95
CA ILE A 160 18.01 1.78 -16.17
C ILE A 160 19.05 2.38 -17.10
N ILE A 161 19.55 3.58 -16.80
CA ILE A 161 20.61 4.21 -17.59
C ILE A 161 21.89 4.22 -16.76
N VAL A 162 22.97 3.63 -17.26
CA VAL A 162 24.29 3.60 -16.61
C VAL A 162 25.30 4.21 -17.58
N ASN A 163 25.98 5.30 -17.20
CA ASN A 163 26.94 6.02 -18.04
C ASN A 163 26.43 6.33 -19.46
N ALA A 164 25.16 6.79 -19.54
CA ALA A 164 24.42 7.05 -20.78
C ALA A 164 24.00 5.80 -21.60
N PHE A 165 24.26 4.58 -21.11
CA PHE A 165 23.78 3.35 -21.73
C PHE A 165 22.47 2.88 -21.08
N ALA A 166 21.42 2.73 -21.88
CA ALA A 166 20.15 2.17 -21.44
C ALA A 166 20.21 0.63 -21.40
N ILE A 167 19.98 0.05 -20.22
CA ILE A 167 19.92 -1.39 -19.98
C ILE A 167 18.46 -1.79 -19.77
N ALA A 168 17.90 -2.53 -20.72
CA ALA A 168 16.57 -3.13 -20.60
C ALA A 168 16.65 -4.41 -19.75
N LEU A 169 16.27 -4.31 -18.48
CA LEU A 169 16.29 -5.43 -17.52
C LEU A 169 15.38 -6.58 -17.95
N SER A 170 14.31 -6.29 -18.70
CA SER A 170 13.43 -7.31 -19.29
C SER A 170 14.13 -8.24 -20.30
N LYS A 171 15.26 -7.81 -20.87
CA LYS A 171 16.05 -8.62 -21.82
C LYS A 171 17.14 -9.46 -21.15
N ILE A 172 17.35 -9.29 -19.85
CA ILE A 172 18.35 -9.99 -19.05
C ILE A 172 17.73 -11.30 -18.54
N LYS A 173 18.17 -12.43 -19.11
CA LYS A 173 17.60 -13.75 -18.80
C LYS A 173 18.19 -14.41 -17.57
N ASN A 174 19.41 -14.02 -17.19
CA ASN A 174 20.13 -14.58 -16.06
C ASN A 174 21.20 -13.60 -15.54
N LEU A 175 21.80 -13.95 -14.40
CA LEU A 175 22.83 -13.14 -13.75
C LEU A 175 24.05 -12.90 -14.64
N ASN A 176 24.52 -13.91 -15.39
CA ASN A 176 25.70 -13.77 -16.25
C ASN A 176 25.50 -12.72 -17.34
N GLN A 177 24.31 -12.70 -17.95
CA GLN A 177 23.97 -11.67 -18.95
C GLN A 177 23.89 -10.27 -18.34
N LEU A 178 23.41 -10.15 -17.09
CA LEU A 178 23.42 -8.88 -16.35
C LEU A 178 24.84 -8.40 -16.10
N MET A 179 25.69 -9.30 -15.60
CA MET A 179 27.10 -9.05 -15.31
C MET A 179 27.85 -8.61 -16.55
N GLU A 180 27.67 -9.32 -17.67
CA GLU A 180 28.30 -8.99 -18.94
C GLU A 180 27.84 -7.62 -19.46
N THR A 181 26.55 -7.31 -19.32
CA THR A 181 25.99 -6.03 -19.74
C THR A 181 26.53 -4.87 -18.90
N LEU A 182 26.59 -5.04 -17.57
CA LEU A 182 27.15 -4.03 -16.65
C LEU A 182 28.66 -3.84 -16.86
N GLY A 183 29.38 -4.93 -17.13
CA GLY A 183 30.81 -4.91 -17.46
C GLY A 183 31.15 -4.14 -18.74
N LYS A 184 30.20 -3.96 -19.65
CA LYS A 184 30.38 -3.17 -20.88
C LYS A 184 30.20 -1.67 -20.68
N VAL A 185 29.46 -1.24 -19.65
CA VAL A 185 29.01 0.16 -19.51
C VAL A 185 29.68 0.92 -18.37
N LEU A 186 30.23 0.23 -17.37
CA LEU A 186 30.89 0.85 -16.22
C LEU A 186 32.32 1.31 -16.58
N SER A 187 32.76 2.47 -16.06
CA SER A 187 33.94 3.21 -16.55
C SER A 187 35.31 2.66 -16.10
N GLY A 188 35.33 1.62 -15.25
CA GLY A 188 36.55 1.00 -14.73
C GLY A 188 37.31 0.15 -15.76
N LYS A 189 38.53 0.56 -16.13
CA LYS A 189 39.42 -0.14 -17.10
C LYS A 189 39.99 -1.48 -16.62
N GLU A 190 39.93 -1.79 -15.33
CA GLU A 190 40.30 -3.14 -14.86
C GLU A 190 39.07 -4.05 -14.92
N LYS A 191 38.83 -4.63 -16.11
CA LYS A 191 37.93 -5.77 -16.28
C LYS A 191 38.52 -6.97 -15.55
N THR A 192 38.41 -7.03 -14.23
CA THR A 192 38.88 -8.18 -13.46
C THR A 192 37.90 -9.33 -13.66
N THR A 193 38.15 -10.13 -14.69
CA THR A 193 37.58 -11.47 -14.89
C THR A 193 37.58 -12.27 -13.59
N SER A 194 38.60 -12.07 -12.73
CA SER A 194 38.72 -12.73 -11.42
C SER A 194 37.60 -12.42 -10.43
N ILE A 195 37.01 -11.22 -10.45
CA ILE A 195 35.90 -10.86 -9.54
C ILE A 195 34.61 -11.55 -10.00
N PHE A 196 34.39 -11.60 -11.31
CA PHE A 196 33.24 -12.32 -11.90
C PHE A 196 33.37 -13.83 -11.72
N GLU A 197 34.58 -14.37 -11.81
CA GLU A 197 34.87 -15.77 -11.53
C GLU A 197 34.69 -16.10 -10.04
N GLN A 198 35.08 -15.21 -9.11
CA GLN A 198 34.88 -15.42 -7.67
C GLN A 198 33.41 -15.30 -7.25
N ILE A 199 32.64 -14.40 -7.86
CA ILE A 199 31.17 -14.41 -7.76
C ILE A 199 30.68 -15.77 -8.20
N ARG A 200 31.02 -16.18 -9.43
CA ARG A 200 30.56 -17.45 -10.01
C ARG A 200 30.90 -18.64 -9.11
N ASP A 201 32.12 -18.71 -8.59
CA ASP A 201 32.56 -19.82 -7.74
C ASP A 201 31.86 -19.79 -6.36
N PHE A 202 31.57 -18.61 -5.80
CA PHE A 202 30.77 -18.50 -4.57
C PHE A 202 29.31 -18.98 -4.76
N PHE A 203 28.74 -18.86 -5.97
CA PHE A 203 27.36 -19.33 -6.28
C PHE A 203 27.26 -20.76 -6.74
N PHE A 204 28.24 -21.22 -7.51
CA PHE A 204 28.14 -22.43 -8.30
C PHE A 204 29.07 -23.54 -7.81
N THR A 205 29.90 -23.31 -6.79
CA THR A 205 30.56 -24.43 -6.09
C THR A 205 29.50 -25.19 -5.30
N PRO A 206 29.24 -26.48 -5.60
CA PRO A 206 28.42 -27.30 -4.72
C PRO A 206 29.12 -27.29 -3.36
N VAL A 207 28.40 -26.94 -2.30
CA VAL A 207 28.90 -27.08 -0.93
C VAL A 207 29.22 -28.57 -0.71
N MET A 208 30.44 -28.95 -1.04
CA MET A 208 31.04 -30.25 -0.83
C MET A 208 31.37 -30.36 0.66
N ALA A 209 30.37 -30.82 1.42
CA ALA A 209 30.51 -31.96 2.33
C ALA A 209 29.17 -32.19 3.06
N GLY A 210 28.38 -33.17 2.60
CA GLY A 210 27.49 -33.90 3.52
C GLY A 210 26.02 -34.10 3.17
N ILE A 211 25.54 -33.85 1.94
CA ILE A 211 24.17 -34.25 1.57
C ILE A 211 24.18 -35.05 0.26
N THR A 212 24.56 -36.32 0.38
CA THR A 212 24.16 -37.36 -0.57
C THR A 212 22.94 -38.06 0.02
N SER A 213 21.74 -37.53 -0.21
CA SER A 213 20.50 -38.28 0.05
C SER A 213 19.82 -38.58 -1.27
N SER A 214 19.98 -39.83 -1.70
CA SER A 214 19.25 -40.47 -2.80
C SER A 214 17.76 -40.55 -2.47
N THR A 215 16.97 -39.57 -2.91
CA THR A 215 15.53 -39.73 -3.20
C THR A 215 15.06 -38.58 -4.11
N PRO A 216 14.49 -38.87 -5.29
CA PRO A 216 13.92 -37.84 -6.14
C PRO A 216 12.51 -37.53 -5.64
N SER A 217 12.38 -36.52 -4.78
CA SER A 217 11.08 -35.87 -4.54
C SER A 217 11.18 -34.38 -4.84
N SER A 218 10.30 -33.94 -5.72
CA SER A 218 10.19 -32.63 -6.32
C SER A 218 10.03 -31.50 -5.31
N THR A 219 11.08 -30.73 -5.00
CA THR A 219 10.94 -29.40 -4.40
C THR A 219 12.04 -28.39 -4.81
N SER A 220 11.66 -27.49 -5.70
CA SER A 220 11.65 -26.01 -5.52
C SER A 220 12.93 -25.15 -5.42
N TRP A 221 14.14 -25.69 -5.51
CA TRP A 221 15.35 -24.83 -5.50
C TRP A 221 15.69 -24.17 -6.86
N LEU A 222 15.03 -24.62 -7.94
CA LEU A 222 15.24 -24.13 -9.32
C LEU A 222 14.02 -23.42 -9.92
N THR A 223 13.25 -22.66 -9.12
CA THR A 223 12.49 -21.57 -9.76
C THR A 223 13.50 -20.46 -10.09
N PRO A 224 13.69 -20.07 -11.37
CA PRO A 224 14.74 -19.15 -11.80
C PRO A 224 14.80 -17.86 -10.97
N GLY A 225 13.66 -17.38 -10.46
CA GLY A 225 13.59 -16.21 -9.59
C GLY A 225 14.35 -16.34 -8.27
N LYS A 226 14.25 -17.45 -7.53
CA LYS A 226 14.85 -17.58 -6.19
C LYS A 226 16.36 -17.82 -6.22
N ALA A 227 16.84 -18.56 -7.21
CA ALA A 227 18.27 -18.82 -7.40
C ALA A 227 19.02 -17.56 -7.88
N ILE A 228 18.43 -16.74 -8.76
CA ILE A 228 19.02 -15.47 -9.21
C ILE A 228 19.05 -14.43 -8.09
N ILE A 229 18.05 -14.45 -7.20
CA ILE A 229 17.95 -13.57 -6.02
C ILE A 229 18.99 -13.91 -4.96
N GLY A 230 19.08 -15.20 -4.56
CA GLY A 230 20.11 -15.64 -3.61
C GLY A 230 21.52 -15.49 -4.19
N ALA A 231 21.66 -15.68 -5.51
CA ALA A 231 22.95 -15.56 -6.16
C ALA A 231 23.45 -14.11 -6.30
N GLY A 232 22.55 -13.20 -6.65
CA GLY A 232 22.88 -11.78 -6.72
C GLY A 232 23.12 -11.14 -5.37
N LEU A 233 22.36 -11.56 -4.35
CA LEU A 233 22.60 -11.14 -2.98
C LEU A 233 23.97 -11.62 -2.56
N LEU A 234 24.31 -12.92 -2.56
CA LEU A 234 25.62 -13.33 -2.04
C LEU A 234 26.81 -12.91 -2.93
N ALA A 235 26.60 -12.50 -4.19
CA ALA A 235 27.67 -12.06 -5.12
C ALA A 235 28.25 -10.72 -4.69
N ALA A 236 27.34 -9.82 -4.30
CA ALA A 236 27.67 -8.59 -3.59
C ALA A 236 28.41 -8.88 -2.26
N LEU A 237 28.26 -10.09 -1.72
CA LEU A 237 28.78 -10.49 -0.41
C LEU A 237 30.12 -11.23 -0.47
N GLY A 238 30.40 -12.01 -1.53
CA GLY A 238 31.71 -12.64 -1.76
C GLY A 238 32.84 -11.61 -1.99
N ILE A 239 32.52 -10.48 -2.62
CA ILE A 239 33.52 -9.47 -3.02
C ILE A 239 33.88 -8.52 -1.87
N GLY A 240 32.92 -8.23 -0.99
CA GLY A 240 33.18 -7.42 0.21
C GLY A 240 34.23 -8.04 1.14
N PHE A 241 34.50 -9.34 1.03
CA PHE A 241 35.55 -10.04 1.76
C PHE A 241 36.98 -9.65 1.34
N LEU A 242 37.18 -9.14 0.13
CA LEU A 242 38.52 -9.01 -0.46
C LEU A 242 39.09 -7.59 -0.43
N VAL A 243 38.31 -6.59 -0.01
CA VAL A 243 38.64 -5.17 -0.23
C VAL A 243 39.10 -4.42 1.05
N TYR A 244 38.99 -5.01 2.24
CA TYR A 244 39.33 -4.31 3.48
C TYR A 244 40.75 -4.57 4.01
N LYS A 245 41.76 -4.11 3.26
CA LYS A 245 43.07 -3.80 3.87
C LYS A 245 43.76 -2.60 3.21
N ASN A 246 43.34 -1.40 3.63
CA ASN A 246 44.18 -0.28 4.12
C ASN A 246 43.36 1.02 4.11
N LYS A 247 43.45 1.77 5.21
CA LYS A 247 42.86 3.08 5.44
C LYS A 247 43.94 3.99 6.04
N ASP A 248 43.94 5.25 5.59
CA ASP A 248 44.51 6.51 6.13
C ASP A 248 44.82 7.38 4.89
N ASN A 249 44.43 8.64 4.68
CA ASN A 249 43.76 9.75 5.39
C ASN A 249 42.73 10.36 4.37
N ASP A 250 41.80 11.28 4.63
CA ASP A 250 41.95 12.60 5.21
C ASP A 250 40.59 13.29 5.47
N LYS A 251 40.64 14.31 6.34
CA LYS A 251 39.54 15.16 6.82
C LYS A 251 39.25 16.36 5.90
N LYS A 252 38.06 16.94 6.10
CA LYS A 252 37.70 18.38 6.32
C LYS A 252 36.73 19.07 5.33
N SER A 253 35.69 19.67 5.95
CA SER A 253 35.17 21.06 5.76
C SER A 253 34.34 21.35 4.48
N SER A 254 33.27 22.16 4.43
CA SER A 254 32.55 23.05 5.38
C SER A 254 31.22 23.53 4.75
N SER A 255 30.38 24.11 5.60
CA SER A 255 29.10 24.85 5.51
C SER A 255 28.98 25.97 4.43
N THR A 256 27.85 26.65 4.14
CA THR A 256 26.79 27.24 5.00
C THR A 256 25.63 27.86 4.16
N SER A 257 24.39 27.90 4.72
CA SER A 257 23.31 28.96 4.74
C SER A 257 22.92 29.75 3.46
N ASN A 258 21.74 30.37 3.26
CA ASN A 258 20.42 30.63 3.88
C ASN A 258 19.58 31.23 2.71
N ALA A 259 18.24 31.22 2.66
CA ALA A 259 17.40 32.26 3.26
C ALA A 259 15.92 32.06 2.86
N LYS A 260 15.07 32.65 3.69
CA LYS A 260 13.62 32.51 3.86
C LYS A 260 12.94 33.77 3.32
N SER A 261 11.75 33.68 2.72
CA SER A 261 10.85 34.84 2.60
C SER A 261 9.40 34.41 2.85
N THR A 262 8.65 35.30 3.49
CA THR A 262 7.28 35.13 3.97
C THR A 262 6.54 36.41 3.62
N LEU A 263 5.32 36.31 3.08
CA LEU A 263 4.39 37.43 2.97
C LEU A 263 2.97 36.88 3.06
N GLY A 264 2.21 37.39 4.03
CA GLY A 264 0.79 37.12 4.22
C GLY A 264 -0.08 38.26 3.69
N SER A 265 -1.37 37.99 3.60
CA SER A 265 -2.41 39.02 3.61
C SER A 265 -3.69 38.45 4.23
N THR A 266 -4.49 39.33 4.84
CA THR A 266 -5.67 39.00 5.66
C THR A 266 -6.84 39.88 5.23
N SER A 267 -7.98 39.23 4.89
CA SER A 267 -9.43 39.56 5.09
C SER A 267 -9.97 40.98 4.75
N ILE A 268 -11.26 41.29 4.52
CA ILE A 268 -12.59 40.85 5.01
C ILE A 268 -13.64 41.30 3.97
N GLY A 269 -14.80 40.63 3.87
CA GLY A 269 -16.00 41.22 3.26
C GLY A 269 -17.24 40.32 3.37
N GLY A 270 -18.14 40.66 4.30
CA GLY A 270 -19.35 39.88 4.60
C GLY A 270 -20.58 40.31 3.78
N GLY A 271 -21.27 39.32 3.24
CA GLY A 271 -22.66 39.39 2.81
C GLY A 271 -23.31 38.04 3.12
N VAL A 272 -24.56 38.04 3.59
CA VAL A 272 -25.32 36.82 3.90
C VAL A 272 -25.75 36.16 2.57
N ALA A 273 -24.76 35.62 1.87
CA ALA A 273 -24.95 34.75 0.73
C ALA A 273 -25.42 33.40 1.26
N GLY A 274 -26.36 32.76 0.55
CA GLY A 274 -26.67 31.35 0.76
C GLY A 274 -25.35 30.59 0.84
N LYS A 275 -25.15 29.80 1.91
CA LYS A 275 -23.86 29.15 2.17
C LYS A 275 -23.56 28.17 1.03
N THR A 276 -22.80 28.61 0.05
CA THR A 276 -22.27 27.75 -1.01
C THR A 276 -21.35 26.71 -0.40
N LEU A 277 -21.37 25.49 -0.95
CA LEU A 277 -20.39 24.46 -0.59
C LEU A 277 -18.98 25.01 -0.83
N SER A 278 -18.18 25.09 0.23
CA SER A 278 -16.77 25.44 0.18
C SER A 278 -15.94 24.21 0.53
N VAL A 279 -14.90 23.96 -0.27
CA VAL A 279 -13.94 22.88 -0.05
C VAL A 279 -12.54 23.48 -0.07
N SER A 280 -11.81 23.32 1.02
CA SER A 280 -10.43 23.79 1.14
C SER A 280 -9.50 22.65 1.58
N GLU A 281 -8.32 22.59 0.98
CA GLU A 281 -7.24 21.73 1.48
C GLU A 281 -6.67 22.34 2.77
N VAL A 282 -6.59 21.53 3.83
CA VAL A 282 -5.99 21.91 5.12
C VAL A 282 -4.49 21.62 5.11
N GLY A 283 -4.10 20.50 4.51
CA GLY A 283 -2.71 20.10 4.36
C GLY A 283 -2.56 18.69 3.83
N ALA A 284 -1.31 18.30 3.53
CA ALA A 284 -0.96 16.98 3.02
C ALA A 284 -0.14 16.19 4.05
N SER A 285 -0.36 14.89 4.09
CA SER A 285 0.51 13.97 4.83
C SER A 285 1.89 13.93 4.18
N GLN A 286 2.93 13.76 5.01
CA GLN A 286 4.26 13.42 4.50
C GLN A 286 4.36 11.96 4.03
N ASP A 287 3.31 11.17 4.29
CA ASP A 287 3.16 9.77 3.91
C ASP A 287 2.01 9.60 2.90
N HIS A 288 1.36 8.43 2.91
CA HIS A 288 0.34 8.04 1.94
C HIS A 288 -1.01 8.75 2.22
N GLY A 289 -1.33 9.07 3.47
CA GLY A 289 -2.56 9.79 3.79
C GLY A 289 -2.99 9.73 5.26
N PHE A 290 -4.30 9.84 5.49
CA PHE A 290 -4.91 9.88 6.83
C PHE A 290 -6.02 8.83 6.97
N PHE A 291 -5.94 7.99 8.01
CA PHE A 291 -6.89 6.89 8.26
C PHE A 291 -7.93 7.21 9.33
N ALA A 292 -7.58 8.03 10.32
CA ALA A 292 -8.44 8.40 11.42
C ALA A 292 -8.40 9.90 11.65
N ILE A 293 -9.52 10.47 12.07
CA ILE A 293 -9.61 11.85 12.57
C ILE A 293 -10.53 11.82 13.77
N GLU A 294 -10.14 12.43 14.88
CA GLU A 294 -10.95 12.52 16.10
C GLU A 294 -10.75 13.90 16.74
N GLU A 295 -11.82 14.44 17.33
CA GLU A 295 -11.75 15.63 18.16
C GLU A 295 -11.34 15.28 19.59
N PHE A 296 -10.38 16.05 20.14
CA PHE A 296 -9.91 15.94 21.50
C PHE A 296 -9.52 17.32 22.05
N ASN A 297 -10.04 17.69 23.21
CA ASN A 297 -9.78 18.97 23.88
C ASN A 297 -9.90 20.19 22.94
N GLY A 298 -10.97 20.22 22.13
CA GLY A 298 -11.26 21.32 21.20
C GLY A 298 -10.35 21.39 19.96
N ALA A 299 -9.49 20.40 19.74
CA ALA A 299 -8.65 20.28 18.56
C ALA A 299 -8.95 18.98 17.80
N LEU A 300 -8.78 19.00 16.47
CA LEU A 300 -8.79 17.78 15.67
C LEU A 300 -7.38 17.20 15.56
N PHE A 301 -7.30 15.88 15.76
CA PHE A 301 -6.11 15.08 15.56
C PHE A 301 -6.36 14.09 14.43
N ALA A 302 -5.36 13.89 13.57
CA ALA A 302 -5.42 12.95 12.46
C ALA A 302 -4.31 11.89 12.59
N GLY A 303 -4.70 10.63 12.47
CA GLY A 303 -3.79 9.49 12.38
C GLY A 303 -3.39 9.24 10.93
N SER A 304 -2.09 9.26 10.63
CA SER A 304 -1.58 9.04 9.28
C SER A 304 -1.44 7.55 8.95
N PHE A 305 -1.35 7.26 7.65
CA PHE A 305 -1.00 5.97 7.08
C PHE A 305 0.26 6.12 6.21
N GLY A 306 1.25 5.26 6.43
CA GLY A 306 2.56 5.31 5.79
C GLY A 306 3.52 4.25 6.32
N TYR A 307 4.32 3.65 5.43
CA TYR A 307 5.29 2.63 5.84
C TYR A 307 6.61 3.19 6.40
N ALA A 308 6.77 4.52 6.40
CA ALA A 308 7.94 5.19 6.94
C ALA A 308 7.80 5.31 8.48
N LYS A 309 8.88 5.01 9.21
CA LYS A 309 8.94 5.19 10.66
C LYS A 309 9.06 6.67 11.03
N ARG A 310 7.94 7.39 10.97
CA ARG A 310 7.85 8.84 11.22
C ARG A 310 6.74 9.15 12.21
N GLN A 311 6.56 10.42 12.52
CA GLN A 311 5.46 10.90 13.35
C GLN A 311 4.12 10.57 12.69
N MET A 312 3.25 9.85 13.38
CA MET A 312 1.98 9.36 12.79
C MET A 312 0.73 10.09 13.29
N ILE A 313 0.91 11.11 14.13
CA ILE A 313 -0.19 11.97 14.61
C ILE A 313 0.03 13.39 14.12
N TYR A 314 -1.02 13.98 13.57
CA TYR A 314 -1.06 15.36 13.13
C TYR A 314 -2.12 16.13 13.92
N LYS A 315 -1.84 17.39 14.25
CA LYS A 315 -2.85 18.35 14.64
C LYS A 315 -3.37 19.01 13.36
N VAL A 316 -4.68 19.19 13.25
CA VAL A 316 -5.31 19.72 12.04
C VAL A 316 -5.20 21.24 11.96
N GLU A 317 -5.24 21.94 13.10
CA GLU A 317 -5.18 23.40 13.19
C GLU A 317 -4.27 23.83 14.38
N PRO A 318 -3.13 24.52 14.14
CA PRO A 318 -2.45 24.62 12.84
C PRO A 318 -2.06 23.22 12.33
N PHE A 319 -2.09 23.04 11.02
CA PHE A 319 -1.79 21.75 10.42
C PHE A 319 -0.31 21.40 10.58
N GLY A 320 -0.03 20.24 11.18
CA GLY A 320 1.34 19.75 11.29
C GLY A 320 1.49 18.51 12.16
N PRO A 321 2.65 17.83 12.08
CA PRO A 321 2.97 16.71 12.95
C PRO A 321 2.98 17.18 14.40
N VAL A 322 2.40 16.36 15.28
CA VAL A 322 2.44 16.61 16.72
C VAL A 322 3.83 16.32 17.27
N SER A 323 4.30 17.11 18.24
CA SER A 323 5.58 16.92 18.92
C SER A 323 5.37 16.88 20.43
N PRO A 324 5.92 15.88 21.16
CA PRO A 324 6.81 14.82 20.66
C PRO A 324 6.10 13.72 19.86
N GLY A 325 4.78 13.55 20.02
CA GLY A 325 3.98 12.51 19.36
C GLY A 325 4.55 11.09 19.53
N PHE A 326 4.38 10.21 18.54
CA PHE A 326 4.99 8.88 18.51
C PHE A 326 5.14 8.33 17.07
N THR A 327 6.02 7.34 16.91
CA THR A 327 6.25 6.66 15.63
C THR A 327 5.80 5.20 15.70
N VAL A 328 5.28 4.68 14.58
CA VAL A 328 4.92 3.26 14.41
C VAL A 328 5.29 2.78 13.00
N ARG A 329 5.11 1.49 12.72
CA ARG A 329 5.54 0.89 11.45
C ARG A 329 4.67 1.26 10.25
N GLU A 330 3.36 1.49 10.44
CA GLU A 330 2.44 1.65 9.29
C GLU A 330 1.37 2.72 9.50
N SER A 331 0.56 2.66 10.55
CA SER A 331 -0.57 3.57 10.63
C SER A 331 -1.10 3.75 12.04
N VAL A 332 -1.67 4.92 12.27
CA VAL A 332 -2.64 5.16 13.34
C VAL A 332 -4.01 5.14 12.67
N CYS A 333 -4.71 4.02 12.82
CA CYS A 333 -5.90 3.76 12.03
C CYS A 333 -7.22 3.88 12.79
N ALA A 334 -7.15 4.09 14.11
CA ALA A 334 -8.28 4.52 14.93
C ALA A 334 -7.81 5.49 16.01
N LEU A 335 -8.63 6.50 16.27
CA LEU A 335 -8.49 7.47 17.35
C LEU A 335 -9.82 7.54 18.11
N LYS A 336 -9.76 7.66 19.43
CA LYS A 336 -10.96 7.80 20.25
C LYS A 336 -10.69 8.55 21.55
N SER A 337 -11.51 9.56 21.84
CA SER A 337 -11.48 10.25 23.14
C SER A 337 -12.17 9.41 24.22
N PHE A 338 -11.53 9.25 25.37
CA PHE A 338 -12.03 8.47 26.52
C PHE A 338 -11.40 8.95 27.83
N ASN A 339 -12.23 9.25 28.85
CA ASN A 339 -11.81 9.66 30.19
C ASN A 339 -10.71 10.75 30.21
N GLY A 340 -10.95 11.84 29.46
CA GLY A 340 -10.01 12.97 29.37
C GLY A 340 -8.70 12.65 28.65
N SER A 341 -8.63 11.54 27.93
CA SER A 341 -7.47 11.13 27.14
C SER A 341 -7.85 10.82 25.69
N LEU A 342 -6.91 11.00 24.78
CA LEU A 342 -6.99 10.50 23.41
C LEU A 342 -6.29 9.15 23.34
N ILE A 343 -7.00 8.15 22.85
CA ILE A 343 -6.51 6.79 22.64
C ILE A 343 -6.27 6.58 21.15
N ALA A 344 -5.09 6.08 20.81
CA ALA A 344 -4.70 5.75 19.44
C ALA A 344 -4.42 4.26 19.33
N ASN A 345 -4.89 3.67 18.24
CA ASN A 345 -4.60 2.28 17.91
C ASN A 345 -3.93 2.15 16.53
N THR A 346 -2.95 1.25 16.46
CA THR A 346 -2.06 1.09 15.31
C THR A 346 -2.30 -0.23 14.60
N GLU A 347 -2.32 -0.21 13.26
CA GLU A 347 -2.73 -1.39 12.48
C GLU A 347 -1.66 -2.49 12.53
N SER A 348 -0.45 -2.20 12.07
CA SER A 348 0.61 -3.19 11.87
C SER A 348 1.19 -3.80 13.14
N ASP A 349 1.40 -2.96 14.16
CA ASP A 349 2.10 -3.35 15.39
C ASP A 349 1.13 -3.69 16.52
N GLY A 350 -0.14 -3.29 16.38
CA GLY A 350 -1.15 -3.58 17.37
C GLY A 350 -0.99 -2.88 18.70
N LEU A 351 -0.38 -1.71 18.67
CA LEU A 351 -0.08 -0.97 19.87
C LEU A 351 -1.25 -0.05 20.19
N ILE A 352 -1.47 0.15 21.49
CA ILE A 352 -2.39 1.16 21.99
C ILE A 352 -1.57 2.22 22.69
N TYR A 353 -1.76 3.46 22.27
CA TYR A 353 -1.17 4.65 22.86
C TYR A 353 -2.25 5.51 23.50
N LYS A 354 -1.88 6.20 24.57
CA LYS A 354 -2.73 7.12 25.31
C LYS A 354 -2.02 8.46 25.46
N SER A 355 -2.77 9.55 25.35
CA SER A 355 -2.28 10.90 25.63
C SER A 355 -3.36 11.71 26.36
N THR A 356 -2.97 12.52 27.34
CA THR A 356 -3.87 13.42 28.08
C THR A 356 -3.95 14.82 27.46
N ASP A 357 -3.02 15.15 26.55
CA ASP A 357 -2.89 16.47 25.93
C ASP A 357 -2.81 16.41 24.39
N GLY A 358 -2.90 15.19 23.83
CA GLY A 358 -2.78 14.92 22.41
C GLY A 358 -1.35 14.97 21.87
N SER A 359 -0.36 15.29 22.71
CA SER A 359 1.04 15.54 22.31
C SER A 359 2.05 14.62 22.97
N ASN A 360 1.91 14.35 24.26
CA ASN A 360 2.71 13.41 25.02
C ASN A 360 2.00 12.06 25.05
N TRP A 361 2.58 11.06 24.38
CA TRP A 361 1.96 9.75 24.20
C TRP A 361 2.72 8.67 24.95
N GLN A 362 1.96 7.80 25.61
CA GLN A 362 2.47 6.62 26.29
C GLN A 362 1.89 5.37 25.64
N LYS A 363 2.74 4.39 25.31
CA LYS A 363 2.28 3.04 24.97
C LYS A 363 1.70 2.39 26.23
N VAL A 364 0.43 2.05 26.20
CA VAL A 364 -0.32 1.48 27.34
C VAL A 364 -0.66 0.00 27.15
N HIS A 365 -0.65 -0.49 25.91
CA HIS A 365 -0.89 -1.91 25.64
C HIS A 365 -0.21 -2.36 24.35
N ASP A 366 0.10 -3.66 24.30
CA ASP A 366 0.60 -4.38 23.14
C ASP A 366 -0.35 -5.54 22.86
N GLY A 367 -1.09 -5.45 21.76
CA GLY A 367 -2.10 -6.45 21.38
C GLY A 367 -1.52 -7.77 20.85
N GLY A 368 -0.19 -7.92 20.78
CA GLY A 368 0.50 -9.17 20.44
C GLY A 368 0.52 -9.52 18.94
N GLY A 369 0.22 -8.56 18.08
CA GLY A 369 0.10 -8.73 16.63
C GLY A 369 -0.63 -7.55 16.02
N PRO A 370 -0.85 -7.50 14.69
CA PRO A 370 -1.63 -6.44 14.07
C PRO A 370 -2.98 -6.27 14.78
N VAL A 371 -3.39 -5.03 15.05
CA VAL A 371 -4.70 -4.75 15.66
C VAL A 371 -5.62 -4.20 14.59
N GLY A 372 -6.86 -4.69 14.60
CA GLY A 372 -7.90 -4.17 13.74
C GLY A 372 -8.17 -2.71 14.09
N CYS A 373 -8.45 -1.90 13.08
CA CYS A 373 -8.66 -0.46 13.22
C CYS A 373 -10.01 -0.13 13.86
N ALA A 374 -10.20 -0.56 15.11
CA ALA A 374 -11.47 -0.58 15.81
C ALA A 374 -11.27 -0.12 17.26
N LEU A 375 -11.90 1.02 17.59
CA LEU A 375 -12.03 1.54 18.95
C LEU A 375 -13.49 1.92 19.21
N ALA A 376 -14.03 1.53 20.36
CA ALA A 376 -15.37 1.94 20.79
C ALA A 376 -15.40 2.23 22.28
N VAL A 377 -16.13 3.28 22.67
CA VAL A 377 -16.47 3.52 24.08
C VAL A 377 -17.89 3.01 24.31
N HIS A 378 -18.06 2.13 25.29
CA HIS A 378 -19.36 1.62 25.70
C HIS A 378 -19.42 1.55 27.23
N LYS A 379 -20.37 2.28 27.82
CA LYS A 379 -20.47 2.51 29.27
C LYS A 379 -19.12 3.08 29.78
N ASP A 380 -18.60 2.56 30.88
CA ASP A 380 -17.36 3.02 31.51
C ASP A 380 -16.08 2.42 30.90
N TYR A 381 -16.16 1.80 29.72
CA TYR A 381 -15.05 1.08 29.11
C TYR A 381 -14.77 1.54 27.68
N ILE A 382 -13.49 1.59 27.32
CA ILE A 382 -13.02 1.61 25.94
C ILE A 382 -12.62 0.20 25.50
N TYR A 383 -12.98 -0.17 24.28
CA TYR A 383 -12.72 -1.46 23.66
C TYR A 383 -11.77 -1.29 22.46
N ALA A 384 -10.91 -2.27 22.23
CA ALA A 384 -10.00 -2.35 21.09
C ALA A 384 -9.93 -3.80 20.57
N ALA A 385 -9.82 -3.99 19.25
CA ALA A 385 -9.83 -5.34 18.66
C ALA A 385 -8.50 -5.70 18.00
N SER A 386 -7.80 -6.74 18.49
CA SER A 386 -6.59 -7.28 17.85
C SER A 386 -6.93 -8.34 16.82
N ALA A 387 -6.32 -8.30 15.63
CA ALA A 387 -6.55 -9.31 14.61
C ALA A 387 -5.32 -9.48 13.71
N ASN A 388 -4.79 -10.69 13.62
CA ASN A 388 -3.70 -10.99 12.70
C ASN A 388 -4.22 -11.73 11.44
N PRO A 389 -4.57 -11.01 10.37
CA PRO A 389 -5.10 -11.64 9.17
C PRO A 389 -4.04 -12.44 8.39
N ASN A 390 -2.75 -12.22 8.65
CA ASN A 390 -1.66 -12.78 7.84
C ASN A 390 -0.98 -14.01 8.47
N GLU A 391 -1.30 -14.32 9.72
CA GLU A 391 -0.81 -15.51 10.41
C GLU A 391 -1.99 -16.44 10.67
N SER A 392 -2.09 -17.51 9.89
CA SER A 392 -3.18 -18.50 9.92
C SER A 392 -3.41 -19.19 11.27
N ASN A 393 -2.61 -18.89 12.29
CA ASN A 393 -2.66 -19.48 13.62
C ASN A 393 -2.77 -18.46 14.76
N LYS A 394 -2.97 -17.17 14.48
CA LYS A 394 -3.12 -16.16 15.54
C LYS A 394 -4.59 -15.80 15.75
N PRO A 395 -5.13 -16.00 16.97
CA PRO A 395 -6.50 -15.61 17.29
C PRO A 395 -6.71 -14.12 17.10
N SER A 396 -7.97 -13.74 16.98
CA SER A 396 -8.38 -12.35 17.13
C SER A 396 -8.96 -12.14 18.52
N TYR A 397 -8.70 -10.97 19.09
CA TYR A 397 -9.00 -10.65 20.47
C TYR A 397 -9.79 -9.35 20.55
N ILE A 398 -10.65 -9.22 21.55
CA ILE A 398 -11.16 -7.92 21.97
C ILE A 398 -10.63 -7.67 23.37
N TYR A 399 -10.03 -6.50 23.56
CA TYR A 399 -9.59 -6.00 24.84
C TYR A 399 -10.49 -4.86 25.27
N ARG A 400 -10.60 -4.63 26.58
CA ARG A 400 -11.24 -3.44 27.12
C ARG A 400 -10.44 -2.85 28.27
N SER A 401 -10.70 -1.58 28.57
CA SER A 401 -10.07 -0.85 29.66
C SER A 401 -11.04 0.14 30.27
N LYS A 402 -11.01 0.26 31.61
CA LYS A 402 -11.82 1.24 32.35
C LYS A 402 -11.12 2.60 32.49
N ASP A 403 -9.79 2.61 32.44
CA ASP A 403 -8.93 3.80 32.64
C ASP A 403 -8.15 4.19 31.36
N GLY A 404 -8.25 3.39 30.30
CA GLY A 404 -7.47 3.52 29.07
C GLY A 404 -6.01 3.11 29.20
N SER A 405 -5.59 2.58 30.35
CA SER A 405 -4.19 2.24 30.68
C SER A 405 -4.02 0.76 31.02
N SER A 406 -4.96 0.18 31.76
CA SER A 406 -4.99 -1.22 32.16
C SER A 406 -5.99 -1.97 31.27
N TRP A 407 -5.49 -2.90 30.46
CA TRP A 407 -6.29 -3.60 29.45
C TRP A 407 -6.45 -5.07 29.79
N GLU A 408 -7.69 -5.56 29.72
CA GLU A 408 -8.03 -6.97 29.89
C GLU A 408 -8.61 -7.55 28.60
N LYS A 409 -8.32 -8.83 28.33
CA LYS A 409 -8.90 -9.54 27.19
C LYS A 409 -10.29 -10.04 27.55
N VAL A 410 -11.28 -9.73 26.72
CA VAL A 410 -12.70 -10.07 26.92
C VAL A 410 -13.32 -10.88 25.78
N TYR A 411 -12.58 -11.10 24.69
CA TYR A 411 -12.94 -12.03 23.63
C TYR A 411 -11.70 -12.73 23.11
N ASP A 412 -11.85 -14.01 22.77
CA ASP A 412 -10.82 -14.85 22.16
C ASP A 412 -11.46 -15.68 21.04
N GLY A 413 -11.14 -15.34 19.79
CA GLY A 413 -11.62 -16.05 18.60
C GLY A 413 -11.04 -17.47 18.45
N GLY A 414 -10.15 -17.90 19.35
CA GLY A 414 -9.49 -19.19 19.31
C GLY A 414 -8.62 -19.34 18.06
N LYS A 415 -8.53 -20.56 17.50
CA LYS A 415 -7.65 -20.84 16.35
C LYS A 415 -8.20 -20.34 15.00
N LYS A 416 -9.33 -19.62 14.97
CA LYS A 416 -9.95 -19.16 13.74
C LYS A 416 -9.43 -17.78 13.38
N VAL A 417 -9.19 -17.54 12.08
CA VAL A 417 -8.84 -16.22 11.58
C VAL A 417 -10.14 -15.39 11.52
N GLU A 418 -10.25 -14.42 12.42
CA GLU A 418 -11.43 -13.54 12.53
C GLU A 418 -11.01 -12.08 12.41
N TYR A 419 -11.08 -11.52 11.21
CA TYR A 419 -10.61 -10.16 11.00
C TYR A 419 -11.62 -9.11 11.51
N ILE A 420 -11.54 -8.80 12.80
CA ILE A 420 -12.37 -7.77 13.45
C ILE A 420 -11.94 -6.40 12.92
N ARG A 421 -12.85 -5.72 12.24
CA ARG A 421 -12.58 -4.44 11.56
C ARG A 421 -13.21 -3.24 12.23
N GLU A 422 -14.34 -3.43 12.91
CA GLU A 422 -15.07 -2.34 13.55
C GLU A 422 -15.59 -2.79 14.91
N LEU A 423 -15.56 -1.86 15.86
CA LEU A 423 -16.28 -1.92 17.11
C LEU A 423 -17.20 -0.71 17.19
N VAL A 424 -18.43 -0.87 17.65
CA VAL A 424 -19.37 0.24 17.83
C VAL A 424 -20.28 0.00 19.03
N SER A 425 -20.54 1.06 19.80
CA SER A 425 -21.53 1.06 20.87
C SER A 425 -22.88 1.47 20.30
N TYR A 426 -23.92 0.67 20.51
CA TYR A 426 -25.28 0.97 20.04
C TYR A 426 -26.34 0.37 20.97
N GLY A 427 -27.24 1.22 21.46
CA GLY A 427 -28.15 0.84 22.55
C GLY A 427 -27.38 0.34 23.77
N ASP A 428 -27.87 -0.73 24.39
CA ASP A 428 -27.24 -1.34 25.57
C ASP A 428 -26.10 -2.32 25.26
N ASN A 429 -25.60 -2.32 24.02
CA ASN A 429 -24.63 -3.32 23.56
C ASN A 429 -23.41 -2.68 22.88
N VAL A 430 -22.30 -3.40 22.94
CA VAL A 430 -21.16 -3.24 22.04
C VAL A 430 -21.22 -4.31 20.95
N TYR A 431 -20.95 -3.91 19.72
CA TYR A 431 -20.93 -4.78 18.55
C TYR A 431 -19.53 -4.81 17.96
N ALA A 432 -19.10 -5.99 17.51
CA ALA A 432 -17.88 -6.18 16.74
C ALA A 432 -18.20 -6.79 15.38
N PHE A 433 -17.69 -6.22 14.30
CA PHE A 433 -17.91 -6.73 12.94
C PHE A 433 -16.63 -7.32 12.38
N TYR A 434 -16.74 -8.51 11.80
CA TYR A 434 -15.57 -9.24 11.32
C TYR A 434 -15.83 -10.10 10.10
N VAL A 435 -14.74 -10.50 9.45
CA VAL A 435 -14.74 -11.45 8.33
C VAL A 435 -13.79 -12.61 8.58
N THR A 436 -14.11 -13.79 8.06
CA THR A 436 -13.20 -14.96 8.12
C THR A 436 -12.33 -15.05 6.88
N ASP A 437 -11.33 -15.94 6.89
CA ASP A 437 -10.51 -16.31 5.75
C ASP A 437 -11.32 -16.95 4.60
N GLN A 438 -12.47 -17.56 4.89
CA GLN A 438 -13.44 -18.00 3.89
C GLN A 438 -14.43 -16.91 3.46
N ASN A 439 -14.17 -15.64 3.79
CA ASN A 439 -14.99 -14.49 3.40
C ASN A 439 -16.43 -14.50 3.97
N ASN A 440 -16.68 -15.29 5.00
CA ASN A 440 -17.95 -15.20 5.74
C ASN A 440 -17.94 -13.95 6.60
N THR A 441 -19.11 -13.31 6.73
CA THR A 441 -19.25 -12.03 7.46
C THR A 441 -20.13 -12.22 8.68
N PHE A 442 -19.68 -11.70 9.81
CA PHE A 442 -20.30 -11.93 11.11
C PHE A 442 -20.29 -10.67 11.98
N MET A 443 -21.17 -10.69 12.97
CA MET A 443 -21.25 -9.74 14.06
C MET A 443 -21.17 -10.48 15.38
N LEU A 444 -20.41 -9.93 16.33
CA LEU A 444 -20.48 -10.25 17.75
C LEU A 444 -21.27 -9.15 18.46
N LYS A 445 -22.09 -9.52 19.43
CA LYS A 445 -22.89 -8.61 20.26
C LYS A 445 -22.64 -8.92 21.73
N SER A 446 -22.45 -7.91 22.55
CA SER A 446 -22.32 -8.07 24.00
C SER A 446 -22.97 -6.94 24.76
N ALA A 447 -23.77 -7.28 25.78
CA ALA A 447 -24.39 -6.30 26.69
C ALA A 447 -23.48 -5.97 27.89
N ASP A 448 -22.64 -6.90 28.32
CA ASP A 448 -21.75 -6.79 29.48
C ASP A 448 -20.27 -6.61 29.11
N GLY A 449 -19.96 -6.66 27.81
CA GLY A 449 -18.62 -6.59 27.25
C GLY A 449 -17.76 -7.82 27.51
N GLN A 450 -18.33 -8.93 27.99
CA GLN A 450 -17.63 -10.18 28.32
C GLN A 450 -18.23 -11.39 27.62
N LYS A 451 -19.56 -11.51 27.58
CA LYS A 451 -20.27 -12.56 26.87
C LYS A 451 -20.66 -12.06 25.49
N TRP A 452 -20.22 -12.77 24.47
CA TRP A 452 -20.39 -12.36 23.07
C TRP A 452 -21.25 -13.37 22.32
N ASP A 453 -22.40 -12.90 21.84
CA ASP A 453 -23.28 -13.65 20.96
C ASP A 453 -22.91 -13.39 19.51
N LYS A 454 -22.86 -14.46 18.71
CA LYS A 454 -22.46 -14.40 17.31
C LYS A 454 -23.66 -14.54 16.37
N SER A 455 -23.73 -13.70 15.34
CA SER A 455 -24.69 -13.82 14.23
C SER A 455 -24.02 -13.51 12.88
N SER A 456 -24.63 -13.92 11.77
CA SER A 456 -24.19 -13.52 10.43
C SER A 456 -24.57 -12.07 10.12
N THR A 457 -23.86 -11.47 9.18
CA THR A 457 -24.20 -10.16 8.59
C THR A 457 -24.45 -10.31 7.09
N PRO A 458 -25.24 -9.41 6.46
CA PRO A 458 -25.52 -9.47 5.03
C PRO A 458 -24.33 -9.04 4.16
N ALA A 459 -23.36 -8.34 4.74
CA ALA A 459 -22.20 -7.82 4.03
C ALA A 459 -21.00 -7.67 4.97
N ARG A 460 -19.82 -7.47 4.38
CA ARG A 460 -18.60 -7.11 5.11
C ARG A 460 -18.73 -5.68 5.62
N MET A 461 -19.18 -5.54 6.86
CA MET A 461 -19.28 -4.25 7.55
C MET A 461 -17.90 -3.71 7.88
N PHE A 462 -17.74 -2.40 7.73
CA PHE A 462 -16.43 -1.76 7.63
C PHE A 462 -16.22 -0.61 8.62
N ARG A 463 -17.16 0.34 8.70
CA ARG A 463 -17.25 1.37 9.76
C ARG A 463 -18.68 1.52 10.24
N GLY A 464 -18.87 1.87 11.50
CA GLY A 464 -20.18 2.05 12.10
C GLY A 464 -20.29 3.32 12.93
N ARG A 465 -21.39 4.08 12.79
CA ARG A 465 -21.70 5.23 13.64
C ARG A 465 -23.16 5.25 14.03
N VAL A 466 -23.41 5.62 15.27
CA VAL A 466 -24.77 5.91 15.74
C VAL A 466 -25.12 7.34 15.40
N HIS A 467 -26.26 7.54 14.73
CA HIS A 467 -26.80 8.85 14.43
C HIS A 467 -28.32 8.83 14.68
N LYS A 468 -28.81 9.78 15.48
CA LYS A 468 -30.24 9.89 15.84
C LYS A 468 -30.88 8.56 16.30
N GLY A 469 -30.16 7.84 17.15
CA GLY A 469 -30.65 6.59 17.73
C GLY A 469 -30.64 5.38 16.78
N LEU A 470 -30.03 5.48 15.58
CA LEU A 470 -29.90 4.38 14.64
C LEU A 470 -28.42 4.09 14.36
N LEU A 471 -28.05 2.82 14.19
CA LEU A 471 -26.71 2.42 13.80
C LEU A 471 -26.60 2.41 12.27
N TYR A 472 -25.75 3.26 11.73
CA TYR A 472 -25.37 3.25 10.33
C TYR A 472 -24.04 2.54 10.16
N LEU A 473 -23.96 1.67 9.14
CA LEU A 473 -22.79 0.85 8.83
C LEU A 473 -22.42 1.03 7.37
N THR A 474 -21.13 1.00 7.07
CA THR A 474 -20.61 1.01 5.71
C THR A 474 -20.13 -0.38 5.34
N SER A 475 -20.16 -0.73 4.05
CA SER A 475 -19.70 -2.03 3.57
C SER A 475 -18.66 -1.95 2.46
N ALA A 476 -17.85 -3.00 2.37
CA ALA A 476 -16.98 -3.28 1.24
C ALA A 476 -17.70 -4.15 0.20
N GLY A 477 -17.44 -3.95 -1.09
CA GLY A 477 -17.96 -4.81 -2.16
C GLY A 477 -17.16 -6.11 -2.32
N ALA A 478 -15.88 -6.10 -1.93
CA ALA A 478 -15.09 -7.32 -1.87
C ALA A 478 -15.61 -8.22 -0.72
N HIS A 479 -15.85 -9.49 -1.03
CA HIS A 479 -16.18 -10.55 -0.05
C HIS A 479 -17.58 -10.46 0.57
N SER A 480 -18.49 -9.65 0.02
CA SER A 480 -19.86 -9.46 0.51
C SER A 480 -20.94 -9.96 -0.45
N GLY A 481 -20.57 -10.62 -1.55
CA GLY A 481 -21.52 -11.08 -2.58
C GLY A 481 -22.32 -9.96 -3.25
N GLY A 482 -22.00 -8.68 -2.98
CA GLY A 482 -22.77 -7.52 -3.42
C GLY A 482 -21.94 -6.23 -3.47
N ALA A 483 -22.54 -5.15 -3.96
CA ALA A 483 -21.89 -3.84 -4.08
C ALA A 483 -21.61 -3.19 -2.71
N SER A 484 -20.55 -2.37 -2.61
CA SER A 484 -20.34 -1.51 -1.44
C SER A 484 -21.54 -0.60 -1.21
N GLY A 485 -21.87 -0.31 0.04
CA GLY A 485 -23.02 0.54 0.35
C GLY A 485 -23.08 0.99 1.80
N ILE A 486 -24.21 1.64 2.11
CA ILE A 486 -24.57 2.16 3.42
C ILE A 486 -25.77 1.36 3.91
N TRP A 487 -25.67 0.88 5.14
CA TRP A 487 -26.62 0.03 5.81
C TRP A 487 -27.10 0.70 7.08
N LYS A 488 -28.32 0.39 7.47
CA LYS A 488 -28.92 0.74 8.75
C LYS A 488 -29.18 -0.54 9.53
N TYR A 489 -28.90 -0.52 10.83
CA TYR A 489 -29.20 -1.57 11.77
C TYR A 489 -30.05 -1.00 12.91
N ASP A 490 -31.23 -1.55 13.12
CA ASP A 490 -32.18 -1.09 14.14
C ASP A 490 -31.98 -1.78 15.50
N GLY A 491 -31.12 -2.80 15.59
CA GLY A 491 -30.95 -3.64 16.78
C GLY A 491 -31.41 -5.09 16.56
N SER A 492 -32.09 -5.35 15.44
CA SER A 492 -32.61 -6.65 15.04
C SER A 492 -32.33 -6.96 13.56
N SER A 493 -32.48 -5.99 12.67
CA SER A 493 -32.46 -6.19 11.22
C SER A 493 -31.52 -5.22 10.51
N PHE A 494 -30.94 -5.67 9.39
CA PHE A 494 -30.12 -4.85 8.51
C PHE A 494 -30.92 -4.44 7.28
N THR A 495 -30.90 -3.14 6.95
CA THR A 495 -31.49 -2.59 5.74
C THR A 495 -30.44 -1.80 4.96
N GLN A 496 -30.20 -2.14 3.70
CA GLN A 496 -29.34 -1.30 2.84
C GLN A 496 -30.10 -0.05 2.44
N VAL A 497 -29.62 1.12 2.87
CA VAL A 497 -30.26 2.41 2.57
C VAL A 497 -29.68 3.07 1.31
N HIS A 498 -28.46 2.71 0.92
CA HIS A 498 -27.84 3.22 -0.29
C HIS A 498 -26.78 2.27 -0.84
N ALA A 499 -26.93 1.85 -2.09
CA ALA A 499 -25.91 1.10 -2.81
C ALA A 499 -24.98 2.06 -3.57
N VAL A 500 -23.68 1.78 -3.56
CA VAL A 500 -22.65 2.62 -4.16
C VAL A 500 -21.87 1.79 -5.18
N PRO A 501 -22.38 1.61 -6.41
CA PRO A 501 -21.72 0.80 -7.42
C PRO A 501 -20.40 1.44 -7.88
N GLY A 502 -19.47 0.59 -8.32
CA GLY A 502 -18.20 1.05 -8.89
C GLY A 502 -17.20 1.61 -7.87
N LYS A 503 -17.49 1.57 -6.57
CA LYS A 503 -16.52 1.75 -5.49
C LYS A 503 -16.23 0.40 -4.85
N SER A 504 -15.02 0.25 -4.31
CA SER A 504 -14.65 -0.97 -3.58
C SER A 504 -15.14 -0.95 -2.14
N HIS A 505 -15.24 0.24 -1.55
CA HIS A 505 -15.68 0.45 -0.18
C HIS A 505 -16.50 1.74 -0.07
N VAL A 506 -17.49 1.71 0.81
CA VAL A 506 -17.85 2.89 1.59
C VAL A 506 -17.00 2.82 2.86
N SER A 507 -16.04 3.71 2.98
CA SER A 507 -14.90 3.57 3.90
C SER A 507 -15.17 4.15 5.27
N ASN A 508 -16.07 5.14 5.38
CA ASN A 508 -16.48 5.74 6.65
C ASN A 508 -17.83 6.45 6.52
N ILE A 509 -18.50 6.67 7.63
CA ILE A 509 -19.77 7.40 7.74
C ILE A 509 -19.79 8.22 9.03
N ILE A 510 -20.44 9.37 9.04
CA ILE A 510 -20.67 10.19 10.24
C ILE A 510 -21.98 10.98 10.09
N GLY A 511 -22.59 11.35 11.20
CA GLY A 511 -23.68 12.32 11.21
C GLY A 511 -23.20 13.74 11.51
N ALA A 512 -23.79 14.73 10.87
CA ALA A 512 -23.58 16.15 11.14
C ALA A 512 -24.93 16.87 11.23
N GLY A 513 -25.37 17.20 12.45
CA GLY A 513 -26.71 17.78 12.66
C GLY A 513 -27.82 16.82 12.23
N ASN A 514 -28.51 17.13 11.13
CA ASN A 514 -29.55 16.27 10.56
C ASN A 514 -29.07 15.41 9.39
N ASP A 515 -27.83 15.60 8.96
CA ASP A 515 -27.30 15.07 7.72
C ASP A 515 -26.41 13.86 7.99
N LEU A 516 -26.31 12.98 7.00
CA LEU A 516 -25.36 11.89 6.99
C LEU A 516 -24.32 12.13 5.90
N ILE A 517 -23.06 11.94 6.25
CA ILE A 517 -21.92 12.03 5.33
C ILE A 517 -21.22 10.68 5.32
N ALA A 518 -20.97 10.15 4.13
CA ALA A 518 -20.13 8.98 3.93
C ALA A 518 -19.00 9.31 2.96
N ILE A 519 -17.91 8.55 3.06
CA ILE A 519 -16.76 8.67 2.15
C ILE A 519 -16.43 7.31 1.55
N THR A 520 -15.89 7.29 0.34
CA THR A 520 -15.72 6.06 -0.44
C THR A 520 -14.27 5.84 -0.86
N THR A 521 -13.92 4.58 -1.09
CA THR A 521 -12.66 4.21 -1.74
C THR A 521 -12.94 3.57 -3.10
N LYS A 522 -12.35 4.14 -4.16
CA LYS A 522 -12.51 3.61 -5.52
C LYS A 522 -11.98 2.20 -5.61
N GLN A 523 -10.73 2.02 -5.21
CA GLN A 523 -10.04 0.73 -5.17
C GLN A 523 -9.09 0.69 -3.99
N TRP A 524 -9.13 -0.40 -3.22
CA TRP A 524 -8.21 -0.62 -2.10
C TRP A 524 -6.77 -0.76 -2.61
N LYS A 525 -5.86 0.04 -2.05
CA LYS A 525 -4.45 0.12 -2.46
C LYS A 525 -4.30 0.30 -3.97
N GLY A 526 -5.20 1.09 -4.56
CA GLY A 526 -5.21 1.42 -5.97
C GLY A 526 -4.58 2.77 -6.27
N HIS A 527 -4.57 3.11 -7.56
CA HIS A 527 -4.15 4.40 -8.09
C HIS A 527 -5.23 4.97 -9.02
N GLY A 528 -5.20 6.28 -9.25
CA GLY A 528 -5.99 6.93 -10.30
C GLY A 528 -7.28 7.62 -9.83
N GLY A 529 -7.37 7.97 -8.56
CA GLY A 529 -8.44 8.82 -8.05
C GLY A 529 -9.80 8.15 -7.98
N GLY A 530 -10.84 8.95 -7.72
CA GLY A 530 -12.21 8.46 -7.71
C GLY A 530 -12.76 8.10 -6.34
N ALA A 531 -12.00 8.31 -5.24
CA ALA A 531 -12.64 8.43 -3.93
C ALA A 531 -13.65 9.58 -3.96
N SER A 532 -14.64 9.56 -3.09
CA SER A 532 -15.70 10.56 -3.11
C SER A 532 -16.33 10.75 -1.74
N ILE A 533 -17.02 11.88 -1.58
CA ILE A 533 -17.87 12.18 -0.45
C ILE A 533 -19.34 12.14 -0.89
N LEU A 534 -20.12 11.34 -0.19
CA LEU A 534 -21.56 11.16 -0.36
C LEU A 534 -22.28 11.84 0.80
N VAL A 535 -23.39 12.50 0.52
CA VAL A 535 -24.13 13.28 1.51
C VAL A 535 -25.61 13.06 1.34
N SER A 536 -26.29 12.77 2.43
CA SER A 536 -27.75 12.77 2.52
C SER A 536 -28.19 13.86 3.50
N CYS A 537 -28.81 14.89 2.96
CA CYS A 537 -29.26 16.04 3.73
C CYS A 537 -30.65 15.77 4.31
N GLY A 538 -30.82 15.97 5.62
CA GLY A 538 -32.10 15.77 6.31
C GLY A 538 -32.50 14.32 6.59
N GLY A 539 -31.60 13.34 6.48
CA GLY A 539 -31.90 11.93 6.77
C GLY A 539 -31.04 10.95 5.97
N ASP A 540 -31.56 9.75 5.71
CA ASP A 540 -30.87 8.66 4.98
C ASP A 540 -31.49 8.30 3.62
N SER A 541 -32.46 9.08 3.13
CA SER A 541 -33.23 8.77 1.93
C SER A 541 -32.62 9.30 0.62
N ASN A 542 -31.84 10.39 0.67
CA ASN A 542 -31.45 11.15 -0.54
C ASN A 542 -29.94 11.39 -0.59
N TRP A 543 -29.19 10.38 -1.03
CA TRP A 543 -27.74 10.45 -1.14
C TRP A 543 -27.29 11.09 -2.45
N THR A 544 -26.35 12.03 -2.35
CA THR A 544 -25.73 12.73 -3.50
C THR A 544 -24.21 12.73 -3.37
N GLU A 545 -23.49 12.49 -4.47
CA GLU A 545 -22.03 12.66 -4.52
C GLU A 545 -21.72 14.16 -4.63
N LYS A 546 -21.01 14.74 -3.64
CA LYS A 546 -20.69 16.17 -3.63
C LYS A 546 -19.31 16.50 -4.19
N LYS A 547 -18.35 15.57 -4.07
CA LYS A 547 -16.99 15.74 -4.58
C LYS A 547 -16.37 14.38 -4.87
N VAL A 548 -15.68 14.30 -6.01
CA VAL A 548 -14.75 13.22 -6.33
C VAL A 548 -13.32 13.71 -6.10
N PHE A 549 -12.53 12.98 -5.32
CA PHE A 549 -11.14 13.28 -5.02
C PHE A 549 -10.20 12.78 -6.13
N ASN A 550 -9.04 13.41 -6.23
CA ASN A 550 -7.97 12.96 -7.13
C ASN A 550 -7.24 11.73 -6.55
N GLU A 551 -7.40 11.50 -5.26
CA GLU A 551 -6.89 10.38 -4.50
C GLU A 551 -7.83 9.18 -4.62
N THR A 552 -7.23 8.00 -4.62
CA THR A 552 -7.96 6.75 -4.86
C THR A 552 -8.82 6.35 -3.67
N GLU A 553 -8.44 6.80 -2.47
CA GLU A 553 -9.06 6.39 -1.22
C GLU A 553 -9.37 7.57 -0.28
N SER A 554 -10.39 7.38 0.55
CA SER A 554 -10.72 8.29 1.66
C SER A 554 -11.13 7.47 2.88
N TRP A 555 -10.62 7.84 4.05
CA TRP A 555 -10.64 6.99 5.26
C TRP A 555 -10.95 7.76 6.54
N GLY A 556 -10.27 8.89 6.76
CA GLY A 556 -10.53 9.76 7.90
C GLY A 556 -11.79 10.58 7.70
N LEU A 557 -12.65 10.65 8.70
CA LEU A 557 -13.87 11.47 8.67
C LEU A 557 -14.19 12.01 10.07
N ALA A 558 -14.34 13.32 10.20
CA ALA A 558 -14.77 13.97 11.44
C ALA A 558 -15.62 15.21 11.16
N VAL A 559 -16.35 15.66 12.17
CA VAL A 559 -17.11 16.92 12.15
C VAL A 559 -16.62 17.79 13.30
N LYS A 560 -16.35 19.06 13.04
CA LYS A 560 -16.01 20.06 14.06
C LYS A 560 -16.52 21.43 13.62
N ASP A 561 -17.16 22.15 14.54
CA ASP A 561 -17.68 23.51 14.31
C ASP A 561 -18.54 23.62 13.02
N GLY A 562 -19.39 22.61 12.79
CA GLY A 562 -20.25 22.51 11.59
C GLY A 562 -19.50 22.27 10.27
N SER A 563 -18.18 22.08 10.31
CA SER A 563 -17.35 21.72 9.16
C SER A 563 -17.09 20.21 9.16
N VAL A 564 -17.02 19.62 7.96
CA VAL A 564 -16.66 18.20 7.78
C VAL A 564 -15.21 18.11 7.34
N TYR A 565 -14.44 17.25 7.97
CA TYR A 565 -13.03 17.01 7.66
C TYR A 565 -12.87 15.61 7.06
N VAL A 566 -12.20 15.52 5.92
CA VAL A 566 -11.98 14.26 5.20
C VAL A 566 -10.50 14.03 4.99
N GLY A 567 -10.00 12.88 5.45
CA GLY A 567 -8.66 12.39 5.19
C GLY A 567 -8.66 11.46 3.98
N THR A 568 -7.90 11.82 2.95
CA THR A 568 -7.66 10.98 1.76
C THR A 568 -6.36 10.21 1.87
N LYS A 569 -6.19 9.22 0.99
CA LYS A 569 -4.99 8.40 0.89
C LYS A 569 -4.69 8.04 -0.56
N GLU A 570 -3.43 8.19 -0.93
CA GLU A 570 -2.86 7.83 -2.23
C GLU A 570 -1.56 7.04 -2.00
N ASP A 571 -1.40 5.91 -2.67
CA ASP A 571 -0.17 5.12 -2.55
C ASP A 571 1.00 5.82 -3.24
N GLY A 572 2.15 5.84 -2.57
CA GLY A 572 3.32 6.61 -3.00
C GLY A 572 3.38 8.03 -2.43
N GLY A 573 2.37 8.45 -1.68
CA GLY A 573 2.36 9.71 -0.94
C GLY A 573 1.28 10.69 -1.42
N GLY A 574 1.09 11.76 -0.65
CA GLY A 574 0.28 12.91 -1.09
C GLY A 574 -1.20 12.81 -0.75
N GLY A 575 -1.61 11.91 0.15
CA GLY A 575 -2.94 11.98 0.76
C GLY A 575 -3.11 13.27 1.56
N LYS A 576 -4.30 13.85 1.44
CA LYS A 576 -4.63 15.19 1.93
C LYS A 576 -5.70 15.17 2.98
N LEU A 577 -5.79 16.28 3.70
CA LEU A 577 -6.88 16.59 4.58
C LEU A 577 -7.69 17.74 3.97
N TYR A 578 -8.98 17.51 3.76
CA TYR A 578 -9.91 18.50 3.22
C TYR A 578 -10.88 18.96 4.30
N LYS A 579 -11.27 20.23 4.26
CA LYS A 579 -12.33 20.84 5.07
C LYS A 579 -13.47 21.23 4.14
N PHE A 580 -14.67 20.80 4.49
CA PHE A 580 -15.91 21.10 3.80
C PHE A 580 -16.78 21.98 4.70
N GLN A 581 -17.33 23.05 4.12
CA GLN A 581 -18.28 23.93 4.78
C GLN A 581 -19.53 24.06 3.90
N GLY A 582 -20.70 24.11 4.54
CA GLY A 582 -21.96 24.26 3.83
C GLY A 582 -22.37 23.03 3.00
N ILE A 583 -22.08 21.82 3.50
CA ILE A 583 -22.24 20.59 2.73
C ILE A 583 -23.70 20.29 2.31
N CYS A 584 -24.66 20.81 3.08
CA CYS A 584 -26.09 20.70 2.82
C CYS A 584 -26.79 22.06 2.62
N SER A 585 -26.05 23.16 2.47
CA SER A 585 -26.63 24.51 2.38
C SER A 585 -26.87 25.02 0.96
N GLY A 586 -26.86 24.14 -0.04
CA GLY A 586 -27.27 24.47 -1.40
C GLY A 586 -28.66 23.92 -1.72
N ALA A 587 -29.58 24.80 -2.13
CA ALA A 587 -30.57 24.42 -3.12
C ALA A 587 -29.84 23.78 -4.31
N SER A 588 -30.43 22.75 -4.91
CA SER A 588 -29.89 22.06 -6.09
C SER A 588 -29.28 23.05 -7.08
N VAL A 589 -27.95 23.09 -7.14
CA VAL A 589 -27.23 23.90 -8.13
C VAL A 589 -27.42 23.17 -9.45
N THR A 590 -28.38 23.62 -10.25
CA THR A 590 -28.36 23.38 -11.68
C THR A 590 -27.10 24.09 -12.19
N GLU A 591 -26.08 23.31 -12.58
CA GLU A 591 -24.87 23.84 -13.19
C GLU A 591 -25.29 24.71 -14.39
N THR A 592 -25.28 26.02 -14.21
CA THR A 592 -25.38 26.94 -15.35
C THR A 592 -23.97 26.98 -15.94
N ALA A 593 -23.75 26.15 -16.96
CA ALA A 593 -22.52 26.12 -17.71
C ALA A 593 -22.18 27.55 -18.19
N SER A 594 -21.03 28.08 -17.78
CA SER A 594 -20.54 29.34 -18.33
C SER A 594 -20.18 29.10 -19.80
N SER A 595 -20.94 29.73 -20.70
CA SER A 595 -20.75 29.69 -22.13
C SER A 595 -19.42 30.32 -22.55
N SER A 596 -18.60 29.55 -23.25
CA SER A 596 -17.87 30.07 -24.42
C SER A 596 -17.76 28.96 -25.46
N GLY A 597 -18.63 29.03 -26.46
CA GLY A 597 -18.79 28.07 -27.55
C GLY A 597 -20.11 27.29 -27.43
N THR A 598 -21.07 27.58 -28.29
CA THR A 598 -22.29 26.75 -28.47
C THR A 598 -21.86 25.33 -28.81
N ALA A 599 -21.87 24.44 -27.82
CA ALA A 599 -21.68 23.02 -28.03
C ALA A 599 -22.83 22.50 -28.88
N ASP A 600 -22.51 21.71 -29.90
CA ASP A 600 -23.48 20.97 -30.70
C ASP A 600 -24.34 20.08 -29.76
N PRO A 601 -25.68 20.27 -29.71
CA PRO A 601 -26.55 19.54 -28.79
C PRO A 601 -26.55 18.02 -29.02
N ASP A 602 -26.10 17.56 -30.19
CA ASP A 602 -26.02 16.14 -30.53
C ASP A 602 -24.66 15.51 -30.18
N ALA A 603 -23.69 16.32 -29.73
CA ALA A 603 -22.37 15.84 -29.37
C ALA A 603 -22.33 15.29 -27.94
N LYS A 604 -21.91 14.03 -27.81
CA LYS A 604 -21.72 13.36 -26.52
C LYS A 604 -20.39 13.78 -25.89
N ALA A 605 -20.35 13.89 -24.56
CA ALA A 605 -19.10 13.97 -23.84
C ALA A 605 -18.34 12.64 -23.93
N CYS A 606 -17.00 12.68 -23.90
CA CYS A 606 -16.16 11.50 -24.04
C CYS A 606 -16.46 10.36 -23.04
N ASN A 607 -16.95 10.68 -21.84
CA ASN A 607 -17.35 9.70 -20.82
C ASN A 607 -18.72 9.04 -21.08
N GLN A 608 -19.49 9.54 -22.05
CA GLN A 608 -20.80 9.01 -22.43
C GLN A 608 -20.72 7.99 -23.57
N VAL A 609 -19.53 7.74 -24.12
CA VAL A 609 -19.31 6.74 -25.19
C VAL A 609 -18.38 5.66 -24.67
N GLU A 610 -18.97 4.53 -24.28
CA GLU A 610 -18.21 3.36 -23.81
C GLU A 610 -17.20 2.91 -24.87
N GLY A 611 -15.99 2.55 -24.43
CA GLY A 611 -14.93 1.98 -25.28
C GLY A 611 -14.25 2.92 -26.29
N PHE A 612 -14.67 4.19 -26.35
CA PHE A 612 -13.99 5.27 -27.08
C PHE A 612 -12.80 5.80 -26.27
N VAL A 613 -11.62 5.84 -26.87
CA VAL A 613 -10.39 6.32 -26.22
C VAL A 613 -9.62 7.20 -27.19
N TRP A 614 -9.00 8.28 -26.74
CA TRP A 614 -8.12 9.10 -27.57
C TRP A 614 -6.82 9.44 -26.84
N LYS A 615 -5.77 9.72 -27.62
CA LYS A 615 -4.45 10.12 -27.10
C LYS A 615 -3.77 11.05 -28.09
N MET A 616 -3.21 12.15 -27.59
CA MET A 616 -2.32 13.01 -28.38
C MET A 616 -0.87 12.85 -27.89
N ASN A 617 0.10 12.75 -28.80
CA ASN A 617 1.51 12.73 -28.44
C ASN A 617 2.12 14.15 -28.42
N LYS A 618 3.40 14.28 -28.02
CA LYS A 618 4.08 15.59 -27.92
C LYS A 618 4.25 16.30 -29.26
N GLN A 619 4.20 15.55 -30.36
CA GLN A 619 4.28 16.04 -31.73
C GLN A 619 2.91 16.47 -32.28
N GLY A 620 1.84 16.34 -31.49
CA GLY A 620 0.48 16.73 -31.88
C GLY A 620 -0.29 15.63 -32.60
N ASN A 621 0.30 14.46 -32.78
CA ASN A 621 -0.36 13.35 -33.45
C ASN A 621 -1.47 12.81 -32.54
N LEU A 622 -2.68 12.72 -33.08
CA LEU A 622 -3.86 12.25 -32.37
C LEU A 622 -4.18 10.83 -32.82
N ALA A 623 -4.36 9.92 -31.87
CA ALA A 623 -4.91 8.59 -32.10
C ALA A 623 -6.28 8.48 -31.44
N VAL A 624 -7.27 7.98 -32.17
CA VAL A 624 -8.63 7.70 -31.69
C VAL A 624 -8.91 6.22 -31.83
N VAL A 625 -9.24 5.55 -30.74
CA VAL A 625 -9.68 4.16 -30.67
C VAL A 625 -11.19 4.14 -30.56
N MET A 626 -11.84 3.40 -31.46
CA MET A 626 -13.29 3.27 -31.50
C MET A 626 -13.72 1.90 -30.98
N ASN A 627 -15.02 1.69 -30.82
CA ASN A 627 -15.54 0.40 -30.38
C ASN A 627 -15.27 -0.69 -31.40
N LYS A 628 -15.21 -1.94 -30.91
CA LYS A 628 -15.05 -3.11 -31.78
C LYS A 628 -16.21 -3.25 -32.77
N ALA A 629 -17.40 -2.77 -32.40
CA ALA A 629 -18.58 -2.71 -33.27
C ALA A 629 -18.48 -1.65 -34.38
N ASP A 630 -17.48 -0.76 -34.34
CA ASP A 630 -17.25 0.29 -35.33
C ASP A 630 -16.13 -0.10 -36.33
N GLN A 631 -15.91 -1.40 -36.52
CA GLN A 631 -15.01 -1.88 -37.56
C GLN A 631 -15.49 -1.41 -38.95
N GLY A 632 -14.58 -0.81 -39.72
CA GLY A 632 -14.89 -0.20 -41.01
C GLY A 632 -15.24 1.30 -40.94
N CYS A 633 -15.42 1.85 -39.74
CA CYS A 633 -15.64 3.28 -39.55
C CYS A 633 -14.33 4.08 -39.51
N LYS A 634 -14.41 5.40 -39.72
CA LYS A 634 -13.30 6.36 -39.61
C LYS A 634 -13.61 7.39 -38.52
N ALA A 635 -12.59 7.78 -37.76
CA ALA A 635 -12.71 8.89 -36.81
C ALA A 635 -12.25 10.19 -37.49
N ILE A 636 -13.21 11.03 -37.88
CA ILE A 636 -13.00 12.37 -38.45
C ILE A 636 -12.87 13.35 -37.30
N VAL A 637 -11.84 14.18 -37.28
CA VAL A 637 -11.58 15.11 -36.16
C VAL A 637 -11.62 16.54 -36.69
N ASN A 638 -12.54 17.36 -36.18
CA ASN A 638 -12.79 18.72 -36.66
C ASN A 638 -12.96 18.78 -38.19
N GLY A 639 -13.71 17.83 -38.76
CA GLY A 639 -13.91 17.71 -40.21
C GLY A 639 -12.74 17.14 -41.01
N ARG A 640 -11.59 16.88 -40.39
CA ARG A 640 -10.41 16.29 -41.05
C ARG A 640 -10.48 14.75 -41.05
N ASN A 641 -10.23 14.16 -42.22
CA ASN A 641 -10.07 12.71 -42.35
C ASN A 641 -8.77 12.21 -41.68
N PRO A 642 -8.79 11.02 -41.06
CA PRO A 642 -7.58 10.43 -40.49
C PRO A 642 -6.57 10.08 -41.59
N ASP A 643 -5.28 10.24 -41.28
CA ASP A 643 -4.19 9.89 -42.18
C ASP A 643 -4.02 8.36 -42.30
N GLU A 644 -4.32 7.62 -41.24
CA GLU A 644 -4.43 6.16 -41.30
C GLU A 644 -5.50 5.63 -40.32
N CYS A 645 -6.14 4.51 -40.67
CA CYS A 645 -6.92 3.70 -39.73
C CYS A 645 -6.47 2.24 -39.80
N LYS A 646 -6.22 1.64 -38.64
CA LYS A 646 -5.72 0.27 -38.49
C LYS A 646 -6.48 -0.45 -37.37
N LYS A 647 -6.27 -1.76 -37.23
CA LYS A 647 -6.71 -2.52 -36.05
C LYS A 647 -5.58 -2.57 -35.04
N LEU A 648 -5.90 -2.65 -33.75
CA LEU A 648 -4.90 -2.85 -32.70
C LEU A 648 -4.36 -4.30 -32.75
N ASP A 649 -3.04 -4.44 -32.87
CA ASP A 649 -2.35 -5.73 -33.02
C ASP A 649 -2.11 -6.47 -31.69
N ASN A 650 -2.78 -6.06 -30.61
CA ASN A 650 -2.63 -6.62 -29.26
C ASN A 650 -3.72 -7.65 -28.90
N GLY A 651 -4.43 -8.18 -29.90
CA GLY A 651 -5.55 -9.11 -29.71
C GLY A 651 -6.91 -8.46 -29.42
N ASP A 652 -6.96 -7.14 -29.18
CA ASP A 652 -8.22 -6.40 -28.98
C ASP A 652 -9.00 -6.23 -30.30
N ASN A 653 -8.29 -6.11 -31.43
CA ASN A 653 -8.86 -5.95 -32.78
C ASN A 653 -9.81 -4.74 -32.93
N ARG A 654 -9.80 -3.80 -31.98
CA ARG A 654 -10.50 -2.52 -32.10
C ARG A 654 -9.87 -1.67 -33.20
N PRO A 655 -10.68 -0.99 -34.03
CA PRO A 655 -10.16 -0.02 -34.99
C PRO A 655 -9.65 1.21 -34.26
N PHE A 656 -8.52 1.74 -34.73
CA PHE A 656 -8.01 3.05 -34.34
C PHE A 656 -7.64 3.85 -35.58
N CYS A 657 -7.78 5.17 -35.49
CA CYS A 657 -7.40 6.09 -36.54
C CYS A 657 -6.37 7.09 -36.01
N ARG A 658 -5.33 7.39 -36.80
CA ARG A 658 -4.31 8.40 -36.48
C ARG A 658 -4.44 9.61 -37.38
N HIS A 659 -4.15 10.75 -36.78
CA HIS A 659 -3.96 12.03 -37.44
C HIS A 659 -2.56 12.54 -37.12
N TYR A 660 -1.74 12.75 -38.14
CA TYR A 660 -0.38 13.27 -38.06
C TYR A 660 -0.40 14.78 -38.33
N GLN A 661 0.14 15.60 -37.40
CA GLN A 661 0.60 17.00 -37.55
C GLN A 661 0.64 17.77 -36.20
N SER A 662 1.26 18.96 -36.22
CA SER A 662 1.64 19.82 -35.08
C SER A 662 0.53 20.02 -34.02
N PRO A 663 0.86 20.10 -32.71
CA PRO A 663 -0.08 20.18 -31.58
C PRO A 663 -1.11 21.32 -31.62
N GLY A 664 -0.90 22.32 -32.48
CA GLY A 664 -1.80 23.46 -32.65
C GLY A 664 -2.88 23.29 -33.73
N SER A 665 -2.87 22.19 -34.50
CA SER A 665 -3.80 22.00 -35.63
C SER A 665 -5.20 21.54 -35.22
N PHE A 666 -5.35 20.95 -34.04
CA PHE A 666 -6.65 20.65 -33.45
C PHE A 666 -7.01 21.78 -32.48
N GLN A 667 -7.78 22.77 -32.95
CA GLN A 667 -8.35 23.79 -32.07
C GLN A 667 -9.10 23.10 -30.92
N SER A 668 -8.88 23.58 -29.70
CA SER A 668 -9.58 23.09 -28.51
C SER A 668 -10.85 23.92 -28.28
N PRO A 669 -12.00 23.30 -28.01
CA PRO A 669 -12.28 21.84 -27.94
C PRO A 669 -12.32 21.18 -29.33
N ALA A 670 -11.94 19.90 -29.41
CA ALA A 670 -12.02 19.14 -30.66
C ALA A 670 -13.26 18.22 -30.67
N THR A 671 -13.88 18.11 -31.84
CA THR A 671 -15.03 17.26 -32.12
C THR A 671 -14.57 16.05 -32.94
N VAL A 672 -14.87 14.85 -32.46
CA VAL A 672 -14.60 13.59 -33.17
C VAL A 672 -15.91 12.99 -33.66
N GLU A 673 -16.03 12.82 -34.97
CA GLU A 673 -17.15 12.14 -35.61
C GLU A 673 -16.72 10.74 -36.03
N VAL A 674 -17.40 9.72 -35.51
CA VAL A 674 -17.21 8.34 -35.96
C VAL A 674 -18.14 8.11 -37.15
N ASN A 675 -17.57 8.13 -38.35
CA ASN A 675 -18.29 7.99 -39.61
C ASN A 675 -18.19 6.55 -40.12
N CYS A 676 -19.35 5.91 -40.32
CA CYS A 676 -19.47 4.55 -40.85
C CYS A 676 -20.23 4.63 -42.18
N ASN A 677 -19.59 4.23 -43.28
CA ASN A 677 -20.20 4.20 -44.62
C ASN A 677 -20.84 5.54 -45.05
N GLY A 678 -20.20 6.67 -44.75
CA GLY A 678 -20.68 8.00 -45.11
C GLY A 678 -21.65 8.63 -44.12
N SER A 679 -22.08 7.90 -43.08
CA SER A 679 -23.01 8.38 -42.05
C SER A 679 -22.29 8.61 -40.71
N VAL A 680 -22.53 9.74 -40.05
CA VAL A 680 -22.01 9.98 -38.69
C VAL A 680 -22.81 9.13 -37.69
N LYS A 681 -22.16 8.15 -37.08
CA LYS A 681 -22.79 7.24 -36.10
C LYS A 681 -22.91 7.89 -34.72
N TYR A 682 -21.88 8.62 -34.30
CA TYR A 682 -21.92 9.46 -33.11
C TYR A 682 -20.82 10.54 -33.17
N LYS A 683 -21.10 11.67 -32.54
CA LYS A 683 -20.21 12.82 -32.39
C LYS A 683 -19.76 12.92 -30.93
N VAL A 684 -18.45 13.09 -30.71
CA VAL A 684 -17.83 13.11 -29.38
C VAL A 684 -16.99 14.36 -29.22
N ASN A 685 -17.27 15.15 -28.18
CA ASN A 685 -16.42 16.28 -27.82
C ASN A 685 -15.29 15.81 -26.91
N ILE A 686 -14.05 16.10 -27.30
CA ILE A 686 -12.86 15.81 -26.50
C ILE A 686 -12.27 17.10 -25.92
N PRO A 687 -11.93 17.11 -24.61
CA PRO A 687 -11.40 18.29 -23.95
C PRO A 687 -9.98 18.62 -24.43
N ALA A 688 -9.47 19.78 -24.03
CA ALA A 688 -8.10 20.21 -24.30
C ALA A 688 -7.06 19.13 -23.92
N THR A 689 -5.96 19.13 -24.66
CA THR A 689 -4.85 18.18 -24.56
C THR A 689 -4.37 18.00 -23.11
N GLY A 690 -4.30 16.75 -22.65
CA GLY A 690 -3.74 16.38 -21.34
C GLY A 690 -4.72 15.72 -20.36
N GLN A 691 -6.03 15.87 -20.54
CA GLN A 691 -7.03 15.14 -19.76
C GLN A 691 -7.42 13.85 -20.49
N ARG A 692 -7.15 12.69 -19.87
CA ARG A 692 -7.55 11.38 -20.40
C ARG A 692 -9.05 11.16 -20.16
N CYS A 693 -9.80 10.84 -21.19
CA CYS A 693 -11.10 10.19 -21.04
C CYS A 693 -10.91 8.67 -21.12
N ALA A 694 -11.14 7.99 -20.00
CA ALA A 694 -11.09 6.53 -19.79
C ALA A 694 -9.76 5.79 -20.07
N PHE A 695 -9.54 4.73 -19.29
CA PHE A 695 -8.33 3.90 -19.23
C PHE A 695 -8.37 2.77 -20.27
N TYR A 696 -7.34 2.68 -21.12
CA TYR A 696 -7.09 1.52 -21.97
C TYR A 696 -5.92 0.71 -21.37
N PRO A 697 -6.09 -0.59 -21.05
CA PRO A 697 -5.07 -1.39 -20.35
C PRO A 697 -3.89 -1.87 -21.21
N GLY A 698 -3.94 -1.69 -22.54
CA GLY A 698 -2.79 -1.99 -23.41
C GLY A 698 -1.92 -0.76 -23.63
N GLY A 699 -0.64 -0.86 -23.28
CA GLY A 699 0.34 0.17 -23.60
C GLY A 699 0.35 0.46 -25.10
N TRP A 700 0.10 1.72 -25.47
CA TRP A 700 0.45 2.22 -26.79
C TRP A 700 1.97 2.37 -26.80
N GLY A 701 2.66 1.45 -27.46
CA GLY A 701 4.08 1.60 -27.78
C GLY A 701 4.25 2.80 -28.69
N ASP A 702 4.82 3.88 -28.14
CA ASP A 702 5.78 4.70 -28.86
C ASP A 702 7.18 4.25 -28.40
#